data_AF-A0A6P7ITS8-F1
#
_entry.id   AF-A0A6P7ITS8-F1
#
_cell.length_a   1.000
_cell.length_b   1.000
_cell.length_c   1.000
_cell.angle_alpha   90.00
_cell.angle_beta   90.00
_cell.angle_gamma   90.00
#
_symmetry.space_group_name_H-M   'P 1'
#
loop_
_entity.id
_entity.type
_entity.pdbx_description
1 polymer ?
#
loop_
_entity_poly.entity_id
_entity_poly.type
_entity_poly.pdbx_seq_one_letter_code
_entity_poly.pdbx_strand_id
1 'polypeptide(L)'
;MMKFRFRRQGTDPQREKIKQELFAFNKSVEHGFPHQPSALAFDPTLQLMAIGTKSGAIKIYGAPGVEFTGLHKDTTAVTQIHFLSGQGRLLSLLDDNTIHLWELVARPPQEVGGVKKEGVVSLQEVTSYSLPGRPGIESCSTTRVTVLLLLRSADLLCVGTEGGGVYFLELPRLLLKDSQVLLQDQVTQSLPEDYRCGKSLGPVESLQEHPQQAGKILIGYSRGLVVLWDLSSRHAEQLFLGKQQLESLVWERSGNLFVSSHNDGGYSVWTVTNGNTCSHQPASSTIPYGPFPCKAISKILWRTTQSGSPVLLYSGGMPRASYGDRHCLTIQQDKDHVTLDFTSRVIDFFSVDAEPHAEFDDPSAVVVLLEEELVVIDLLTPGWPSLPTPYLAPLHSSAITCSCHITSVPPKLWERLINAGRAAQQNHHSNHTRWPICGGKNLAPPPKHQELLLTGHEDGTVRFWDASGVALTPLYKLGTANVFHTDCDPADDPQDPSNDPELQQEEEWPPFRKVGCFDPYSDDPRLGIQKISLCKYSNKLLVAGTAGQVILLSLSDERSDHLVDVSVVDLLQDREGFTWKGHDRLEPRVKPAPFPPGFQPLVLVQCMPPASVTAVALHAEWNLITFGTSHGFGLFDYHRRSAVLARCTLHPNDSLAMEGPLSRVKSLKKSLRQSFRRIRKSRVSGKKRAISTPTSKVQEANAALAEQEEVAPVQRRIEPRSADDSLSGVVRCLCFADTFLRDGTHHGPTLWAGTNSGSVYAYALEVPGVGSGRVCERGGASESSVCVEALLGKEIQLMHRAPVVSICVLDGKGKPLPDPYEASQDLAIAPDMANAHSVLIASEEQLKVFSLPKVSAKTKFKLTAHEGCRVRKAALLLFGSAVQEDYSEHTLVCLTNQGDLHLFNMPGLRPQVRYDCIRKEDISGIASCVFTKNGQGFYLISPSEYQRFSLSTKVLTEPLCSVQLDRPLEHTPDSDGRTQPQANGTHRNQTAQAEGQMEEPPSSLSSPVLDTPLDSPLSCADLTLDSTGELTMEDVRDFLTTVDEAENNLKNIKEEEGRATGILIN
;
A
#
# COMPACT_ATOMS: atom_id res chain seq x y z
N MET A 1 -5.45 60.09 2.54
CA MET A 1 -5.19 58.64 2.37
C MET A 1 -6.33 58.02 1.56
N MET A 2 -6.03 57.32 0.46
CA MET A 2 -7.05 56.59 -0.30
C MET A 2 -7.28 55.20 0.31
N LYS A 3 -8.53 54.87 0.63
CA LYS A 3 -8.92 53.49 0.98
C LYS A 3 -8.97 52.64 -0.28
N PHE A 4 -8.03 51.71 -0.45
CA PHE A 4 -8.10 50.69 -1.50
C PHE A 4 -9.30 49.77 -1.26
N ARG A 5 -10.42 50.06 -1.93
CA ARG A 5 -11.53 49.12 -2.06
C ARG A 5 -11.05 47.93 -2.89
N PHE A 6 -10.79 46.79 -2.25
CA PHE A 6 -10.74 45.52 -2.94
C PHE A 6 -12.09 45.30 -3.65
N ARG A 7 -12.10 45.40 -5.00
CA ARG A 7 -13.21 44.84 -5.77
C ARG A 7 -13.25 43.34 -5.49
N ARG A 8 -14.29 42.86 -4.81
CA ARG A 8 -14.74 41.48 -5.03
C ARG A 8 -14.96 41.35 -6.54
N GLN A 9 -14.21 40.48 -7.21
CA GLN A 9 -14.47 40.19 -8.60
C GLN A 9 -15.85 39.53 -8.68
N GLY A 10 -16.72 40.02 -9.56
CA GLY A 10 -17.98 39.35 -9.81
C GLY A 10 -17.70 37.95 -10.33
N THR A 11 -18.40 36.95 -9.78
CA THR A 11 -18.42 35.59 -10.34
C THR A 11 -19.01 35.66 -11.73
N ASP A 12 -18.16 35.49 -12.74
CA ASP A 12 -18.59 35.34 -14.13
C ASP A 12 -19.34 34.00 -14.25
N PRO A 13 -20.66 34.01 -14.50
CA PRO A 13 -21.46 32.79 -14.53
C PRO A 13 -21.08 31.88 -15.71
N GLN A 14 -20.55 32.45 -16.80
CA GLN A 14 -20.04 31.66 -17.91
C GLN A 14 -18.75 30.93 -17.51
N ARG A 15 -17.88 31.57 -16.73
CA ARG A 15 -16.67 30.91 -16.22
C ARG A 15 -16.98 29.83 -15.19
N GLU A 16 -17.92 30.04 -14.28
CA GLU A 16 -18.32 29.00 -13.32
C GLU A 16 -18.95 27.79 -14.03
N LYS A 17 -19.73 27.99 -15.11
CA LYS A 17 -20.19 26.87 -15.96
C LYS A 17 -19.02 26.11 -16.58
N ILE A 18 -18.05 26.80 -17.18
CA ILE A 18 -16.85 26.16 -17.77
C ILE A 18 -16.06 25.38 -16.71
N LYS A 19 -15.97 25.84 -15.46
CA LYS A 19 -15.36 25.04 -14.38
C LYS A 19 -16.10 23.73 -14.14
N GLN A 20 -17.43 23.75 -14.10
CA GLN A 20 -18.26 22.54 -13.93
C GLN A 20 -18.16 21.59 -15.13
N GLU A 21 -17.84 22.10 -16.33
CA GLU A 21 -17.58 21.28 -17.52
C GLU A 21 -16.18 20.64 -17.54
N LEU A 22 -15.20 21.23 -16.83
CA LEU A 22 -13.78 20.79 -16.81
C LEU A 22 -13.39 19.97 -15.57
N PHE A 23 -13.86 20.37 -14.38
CA PHE A 23 -13.32 19.95 -13.09
C PHE A 23 -14.34 19.21 -12.21
N ALA A 24 -14.01 17.97 -11.84
CA ALA A 24 -14.75 17.17 -10.88
C ALA A 24 -13.76 16.31 -10.07
N PHE A 25 -13.90 16.29 -8.74
CA PHE A 25 -13.00 15.51 -7.89
C PHE A 25 -13.66 14.21 -7.43
N ASN A 26 -13.03 13.09 -7.78
CA ASN A 26 -13.49 11.75 -7.44
C ASN A 26 -12.28 10.87 -7.09
N LYS A 27 -12.27 10.28 -5.89
CA LYS A 27 -11.50 9.04 -5.64
C LYS A 27 -12.23 7.91 -6.36
N SER A 28 -11.51 7.06 -7.11
CA SER A 28 -12.17 6.18 -8.09
C SER A 28 -11.85 4.68 -7.95
N VAL A 29 -10.58 4.32 -7.72
CA VAL A 29 -10.13 2.92 -7.56
C VAL A 29 -8.90 2.86 -6.66
N GLU A 30 -8.76 1.78 -5.90
CA GLU A 30 -7.58 1.45 -5.08
C GLU A 30 -6.80 0.32 -5.75
N HIS A 31 -5.50 0.51 -5.94
CA HIS A 31 -4.63 -0.41 -6.66
C HIS A 31 -3.50 -0.91 -5.74
N GLY A 32 -3.34 -2.22 -5.61
CA GLY A 32 -2.29 -2.85 -4.81
C GLY A 32 -2.83 -3.93 -3.88
N PHE A 33 -2.12 -4.23 -2.79
CA PHE A 33 -2.47 -5.30 -1.85
C PHE A 33 -3.04 -4.75 -0.53
N PRO A 34 -4.27 -5.14 -0.09
CA PRO A 34 -4.95 -4.65 1.11
C PRO A 34 -4.07 -4.61 2.35
N HIS A 35 -3.93 -3.43 2.95
CA HIS A 35 -3.07 -3.30 4.12
C HIS A 35 -3.65 -4.01 5.34
N GLN A 36 -2.86 -4.93 5.92
CA GLN A 36 -3.24 -5.75 7.07
C GLN A 36 -4.54 -6.54 6.84
N PRO A 37 -4.50 -7.55 5.95
CA PRO A 37 -5.59 -8.51 5.83
C PRO A 37 -5.76 -9.31 7.14
N SER A 38 -6.95 -9.84 7.34
CA SER A 38 -7.32 -10.61 8.53
C SER A 38 -8.37 -11.71 8.30
N ALA A 39 -9.05 -11.72 7.15
CA ALA A 39 -9.96 -12.80 6.76
C ALA A 39 -9.92 -13.04 5.23
N LEU A 40 -10.26 -14.26 4.81
CA LEU A 40 -10.37 -14.69 3.42
C LEU A 40 -11.67 -15.49 3.24
N ALA A 41 -12.29 -15.43 2.07
CA ALA A 41 -13.35 -16.34 1.65
C ALA A 41 -13.39 -16.51 0.13
N PHE A 42 -14.07 -17.55 -0.33
CA PHE A 42 -14.29 -17.84 -1.75
C PHE A 42 -15.69 -18.40 -1.97
N ASP A 43 -16.39 -17.92 -3.01
CA ASP A 43 -17.62 -18.51 -3.54
C ASP A 43 -17.24 -19.36 -4.77
N PRO A 44 -17.31 -20.72 -4.70
CA PRO A 44 -16.99 -21.57 -5.84
C PRO A 44 -18.03 -21.49 -6.97
N THR A 45 -19.27 -21.09 -6.69
CA THR A 45 -20.34 -20.95 -7.68
C THR A 45 -20.17 -19.65 -8.48
N LEU A 46 -19.93 -18.52 -7.79
CA LEU A 46 -19.71 -17.23 -8.44
C LEU A 46 -18.25 -16.99 -8.87
N GLN A 47 -17.31 -17.82 -8.41
CA GLN A 47 -15.86 -17.69 -8.59
C GLN A 47 -15.32 -16.32 -8.12
N LEU A 48 -15.83 -15.85 -6.98
CA LEU A 48 -15.46 -14.59 -6.33
C LEU A 48 -14.69 -14.85 -5.04
N MET A 49 -13.61 -14.10 -4.82
CA MET A 49 -12.83 -14.10 -3.58
C MET A 49 -13.15 -12.85 -2.77
N ALA A 50 -13.23 -12.95 -1.45
CA ALA A 50 -13.34 -11.80 -0.54
C ALA A 50 -12.15 -11.75 0.45
N ILE A 51 -11.62 -10.55 0.67
CA ILE A 51 -10.57 -10.25 1.65
C ILE A 51 -11.14 -9.28 2.68
N GLY A 52 -11.03 -9.63 3.96
CA GLY A 52 -11.31 -8.77 5.11
C GLY A 52 -10.03 -8.16 5.67
N THR A 53 -10.13 -6.95 6.21
CA THR A 53 -8.99 -6.18 6.77
C THR A 53 -9.20 -5.83 8.24
N LYS A 54 -8.09 -5.51 8.92
CA LYS A 54 -8.09 -5.04 10.33
C LYS A 54 -8.64 -3.62 10.51
N SER A 55 -9.06 -2.96 9.43
CA SER A 55 -9.68 -1.62 9.42
C SER A 55 -11.18 -1.66 9.10
N GLY A 56 -11.81 -2.84 9.06
CA GLY A 56 -13.24 -3.00 8.79
C GLY A 56 -13.62 -2.95 7.31
N ALA A 57 -12.67 -2.97 6.38
CA ALA A 57 -12.98 -3.06 4.94
C ALA A 57 -13.13 -4.52 4.48
N ILE A 58 -14.12 -4.78 3.62
CA ILE A 58 -14.27 -5.99 2.82
C ILE A 58 -14.01 -5.62 1.36
N LYS A 59 -13.13 -6.35 0.68
CA LYS A 59 -12.88 -6.21 -0.76
C LYS A 59 -13.13 -7.54 -1.46
N ILE A 60 -14.05 -7.55 -2.43
CA ILE A 60 -14.40 -8.71 -3.26
C ILE A 60 -13.72 -8.56 -4.63
N TYR A 61 -13.20 -9.66 -5.17
CA TYR A 61 -12.49 -9.73 -6.45
C TYR A 61 -12.98 -10.90 -7.31
N GLY A 62 -13.13 -10.66 -8.62
CA GLY A 62 -13.47 -11.65 -9.64
C GLY A 62 -12.48 -11.64 -10.80
N ALA A 63 -12.96 -11.75 -12.04
CA ALA A 63 -12.13 -11.51 -13.23
C ALA A 63 -11.52 -10.09 -13.22
N PRO A 64 -10.39 -9.82 -13.90
CA PRO A 64 -9.72 -8.51 -13.86
C PRO A 64 -10.63 -7.31 -14.20
N GLY A 65 -10.81 -6.42 -13.22
CA GLY A 65 -11.74 -5.27 -13.26
C GLY A 65 -13.14 -5.54 -12.70
N VAL A 66 -13.42 -6.76 -12.21
CA VAL A 66 -14.55 -7.09 -11.34
C VAL A 66 -14.07 -6.98 -9.89
N GLU A 67 -14.43 -5.89 -9.22
CA GLU A 67 -14.09 -5.66 -7.82
C GLU A 67 -15.18 -4.85 -7.11
N PHE A 68 -15.39 -5.12 -5.82
CA PHE A 68 -16.36 -4.42 -4.97
C PHE A 68 -15.72 -4.13 -3.61
N THR A 69 -15.89 -2.93 -3.06
CA THR A 69 -15.42 -2.57 -1.72
C THR A 69 -16.58 -2.14 -0.84
N GLY A 70 -16.66 -2.71 0.37
CA GLY A 70 -17.53 -2.29 1.47
C GLY A 70 -16.70 -1.93 2.70
N LEU A 71 -17.25 -1.09 3.58
CA LEU A 71 -16.62 -0.67 4.82
C LEU A 71 -17.66 -0.71 5.94
N HIS A 72 -17.38 -1.43 7.03
CA HIS A 72 -18.24 -1.44 8.22
C HIS A 72 -18.30 -0.03 8.83
N LYS A 73 -19.36 0.26 9.60
CA LYS A 73 -19.54 1.59 10.23
C LYS A 73 -18.42 1.90 11.23
N ASP A 74 -17.97 0.87 11.94
CA ASP A 74 -16.91 0.91 12.94
C ASP A 74 -15.62 0.30 12.39
N THR A 75 -14.48 0.76 12.90
CA THR A 75 -13.14 0.37 12.43
C THR A 75 -12.59 -0.85 13.18
N THR A 76 -13.41 -1.89 13.28
CA THR A 76 -13.11 -3.17 13.93
C THR A 76 -12.61 -4.22 12.92
N ALA A 77 -11.88 -5.24 13.39
CA ALA A 77 -11.16 -6.14 12.50
C ALA A 77 -12.06 -7.28 11.98
N VAL A 78 -12.08 -7.48 10.66
CA VAL A 78 -12.83 -8.61 10.07
C VAL A 78 -12.09 -9.91 10.36
N THR A 79 -12.71 -10.84 11.10
CA THR A 79 -12.11 -12.10 11.56
C THR A 79 -12.50 -13.32 10.73
N GLN A 80 -13.73 -13.35 10.20
CA GLN A 80 -14.20 -14.37 9.27
C GLN A 80 -15.08 -13.74 8.19
N ILE A 81 -15.11 -14.37 7.01
CA ILE A 81 -16.06 -14.07 5.94
C ILE A 81 -16.62 -15.41 5.44
N HIS A 82 -17.92 -15.47 5.14
CA HIS A 82 -18.59 -16.65 4.60
C HIS A 82 -19.58 -16.24 3.49
N PHE A 83 -19.41 -16.77 2.28
CA PHE A 83 -20.34 -16.50 1.18
C PHE A 83 -21.61 -17.35 1.28
N LEU A 84 -22.75 -16.77 0.92
CA LEU A 84 -23.96 -17.51 0.57
C LEU A 84 -23.88 -17.81 -0.94
N SER A 85 -23.30 -18.97 -1.27
CA SER A 85 -22.89 -19.32 -2.64
C SER A 85 -23.99 -19.07 -3.68
N GLY A 86 -23.64 -18.41 -4.78
CA GLY A 86 -24.58 -18.11 -5.88
C GLY A 86 -25.56 -16.95 -5.63
N GLN A 87 -25.84 -16.60 -4.36
CA GLN A 87 -26.81 -15.53 -4.02
C GLN A 87 -26.24 -14.11 -4.12
N GLY A 88 -24.92 -13.94 -4.24
CA GLY A 88 -24.28 -12.62 -4.19
C GLY A 88 -24.41 -11.95 -2.82
N ARG A 89 -24.46 -12.76 -1.75
CA ARG A 89 -24.51 -12.34 -0.34
C ARG A 89 -23.31 -12.91 0.39
N LEU A 90 -22.80 -12.20 1.40
CA LEU A 90 -21.78 -12.71 2.31
C LEU A 90 -22.02 -12.25 3.74
N LEU A 91 -21.57 -13.05 4.69
CA LEU A 91 -21.52 -12.75 6.10
C LEU A 91 -20.09 -12.37 6.49
N SER A 92 -19.94 -11.41 7.40
CA SER A 92 -18.68 -11.10 8.06
C SER A 92 -18.83 -11.15 9.58
N LEU A 93 -17.79 -11.63 10.27
CA LEU A 93 -17.67 -11.62 11.74
C LEU A 93 -16.57 -10.64 12.14
N LEU A 94 -16.85 -9.69 13.04
CA LEU A 94 -15.88 -8.72 13.54
C LEU A 94 -15.29 -9.15 14.90
N ASP A 95 -14.14 -8.60 15.27
CA ASP A 95 -13.44 -8.94 16.51
C ASP A 95 -14.21 -8.53 17.79
N ASP A 96 -15.12 -7.56 17.65
CA ASP A 96 -16.11 -7.10 18.64
C ASP A 96 -17.31 -8.07 18.87
N ASN A 97 -17.37 -9.20 18.16
CA ASN A 97 -18.44 -10.21 18.22
C ASN A 97 -19.75 -9.87 17.49
N THR A 98 -19.72 -8.94 16.52
CA THR A 98 -20.85 -8.67 15.61
C THR A 98 -20.76 -9.46 14.29
N ILE A 99 -21.92 -9.84 13.77
CA ILE A 99 -22.13 -10.53 12.49
C ILE A 99 -22.89 -9.58 11.56
N HIS A 100 -22.34 -9.28 10.38
CA HIS A 100 -22.99 -8.42 9.38
C HIS A 100 -23.33 -9.22 8.13
N LEU A 101 -24.52 -8.99 7.56
CA LEU A 101 -24.92 -9.50 6.25
C LEU A 101 -24.72 -8.40 5.19
N TRP A 102 -24.00 -8.76 4.14
CA TRP A 102 -23.70 -7.92 2.99
C TRP A 102 -24.33 -8.49 1.72
N GLU A 103 -24.69 -7.61 0.80
CA GLU A 103 -25.37 -7.96 -0.44
C GLU A 103 -24.85 -7.16 -1.65
N LEU A 104 -24.70 -7.83 -2.79
CA LEU A 104 -24.49 -7.20 -4.08
C LEU A 104 -25.84 -6.71 -4.63
N VAL A 105 -26.03 -5.39 -4.70
CA VAL A 105 -27.27 -4.72 -5.11
C VAL A 105 -27.04 -3.96 -6.41
N ALA A 106 -28.03 -3.99 -7.32
CA ALA A 106 -27.98 -3.24 -8.58
C ALA A 106 -28.43 -1.78 -8.36
N ARG A 107 -27.55 -0.81 -8.60
CA ARG A 107 -27.90 0.61 -8.53
C ARG A 107 -28.81 1.02 -9.70
N PRO A 108 -29.73 1.98 -9.50
CA PRO A 108 -30.44 2.60 -10.61
C PRO A 108 -29.45 3.29 -11.57
N PRO A 109 -29.76 3.37 -12.88
CA PRO A 109 -28.82 3.85 -13.88
C PRO A 109 -28.49 5.33 -13.68
N GLN A 110 -27.20 5.64 -13.54
CA GLN A 110 -26.73 6.99 -13.24
C GLN A 110 -26.08 7.63 -14.46
N GLU A 111 -26.56 8.81 -14.86
CA GLU A 111 -25.90 9.63 -15.89
C GLU A 111 -24.69 10.35 -15.29
N VAL A 112 -23.49 9.99 -15.73
CA VAL A 112 -22.23 10.64 -15.34
C VAL A 112 -21.44 10.90 -16.61
N GLY A 113 -21.19 12.18 -16.92
CA GLY A 113 -20.48 12.57 -18.15
C GLY A 113 -21.28 12.38 -19.44
N GLY A 114 -22.63 12.42 -19.38
CA GLY A 114 -23.50 12.29 -20.55
C GLY A 114 -23.72 10.85 -21.05
N VAL A 115 -23.16 9.85 -20.36
CA VAL A 115 -23.38 8.43 -20.65
C VAL A 115 -24.31 7.83 -19.58
N LYS A 116 -25.39 7.17 -20.02
CA LYS A 116 -26.24 6.34 -19.14
C LYS A 116 -25.49 5.07 -18.76
N LYS A 117 -25.17 4.92 -17.46
CA LYS A 117 -24.54 3.72 -16.91
C LYS A 117 -25.60 2.76 -16.39
N GLU A 118 -26.01 1.80 -17.21
CA GLU A 118 -26.91 0.72 -16.78
C GLU A 118 -26.13 -0.38 -16.04
N GLY A 119 -26.72 -0.95 -14.97
CA GLY A 119 -26.25 -2.19 -14.36
C GLY A 119 -25.04 -2.11 -13.42
N VAL A 120 -24.74 -0.96 -12.81
CA VAL A 120 -23.66 -0.85 -11.81
C VAL A 120 -24.05 -1.59 -10.52
N VAL A 121 -23.39 -2.72 -10.26
CA VAL A 121 -23.56 -3.47 -9.00
C VAL A 121 -22.68 -2.84 -7.91
N SER A 122 -23.17 -2.77 -6.67
CA SER A 122 -22.37 -2.37 -5.51
C SER A 122 -22.67 -3.21 -4.27
N LEU A 123 -21.63 -3.45 -3.46
CA LEU A 123 -21.75 -4.11 -2.16
C LEU A 123 -22.37 -3.17 -1.12
N GLN A 124 -23.40 -3.63 -0.40
CA GLN A 124 -24.11 -2.87 0.63
C GLN A 124 -24.32 -3.73 1.89
N GLU A 125 -24.18 -3.12 3.06
CA GLU A 125 -24.55 -3.72 4.35
C GLU A 125 -26.07 -3.73 4.50
N VAL A 126 -26.67 -4.90 4.73
CA VAL A 126 -28.13 -5.08 4.83
C VAL A 126 -28.60 -5.07 6.29
N THR A 127 -27.92 -5.81 7.16
CA THR A 127 -28.28 -5.96 8.57
C THR A 127 -27.08 -6.40 9.41
N SER A 128 -27.12 -6.12 10.71
CA SER A 128 -26.12 -6.55 11.68
C SER A 128 -26.78 -7.19 12.90
N TYR A 129 -26.09 -8.16 13.50
CA TYR A 129 -26.54 -8.92 14.67
C TYR A 129 -25.39 -9.13 15.64
N SER A 130 -25.68 -9.13 16.94
CA SER A 130 -24.72 -9.53 17.98
C SER A 130 -25.37 -10.58 18.87
N LEU A 131 -24.62 -11.64 19.20
CA LEU A 131 -25.13 -12.73 20.03
C LEU A 131 -25.25 -12.22 21.49
N PRO A 132 -26.45 -12.25 22.10
CA PRO A 132 -26.69 -11.62 23.40
C PRO A 132 -25.95 -12.34 24.52
N GLY A 133 -25.14 -11.59 25.28
CA GLY A 133 -24.54 -12.05 26.53
C GLY A 133 -25.58 -12.27 27.64
N ARG A 134 -25.21 -13.02 28.69
CA ARG A 134 -26.08 -13.19 29.88
C ARG A 134 -26.21 -11.85 30.63
N PRO A 135 -27.43 -11.35 30.91
CA PRO A 135 -27.60 -10.12 31.68
C PRO A 135 -26.90 -10.17 33.03
N GLY A 136 -26.15 -9.12 33.38
CA GLY A 136 -25.44 -9.00 34.65
C GLY A 136 -24.04 -9.62 34.71
N ILE A 137 -23.49 -10.13 33.59
CA ILE A 137 -22.10 -10.61 33.50
C ILE A 137 -21.39 -9.90 32.34
N GLU A 138 -20.53 -8.92 32.66
CA GLU A 138 -19.80 -8.12 31.66
C GLU A 138 -18.66 -8.88 30.95
N SER A 139 -18.30 -10.07 31.42
CA SER A 139 -17.27 -10.92 30.80
C SER A 139 -17.85 -11.75 29.65
N CYS A 140 -17.91 -11.16 28.45
CA CYS A 140 -18.54 -11.72 27.24
C CYS A 140 -17.90 -12.98 26.62
N SER A 141 -17.01 -13.70 27.31
CA SER A 141 -16.26 -14.84 26.72
C SER A 141 -17.17 -16.00 26.31
N THR A 142 -18.10 -16.45 27.16
CA THR A 142 -18.92 -17.64 26.86
C THR A 142 -19.83 -17.51 25.63
N THR A 143 -20.17 -16.28 25.23
CA THR A 143 -20.95 -15.95 24.03
C THR A 143 -20.09 -15.39 22.89
N ARG A 144 -18.76 -15.42 23.01
CA ARG A 144 -17.83 -15.08 21.93
C ARG A 144 -17.87 -16.16 20.86
N VAL A 145 -18.11 -15.75 19.62
CA VAL A 145 -18.20 -16.63 18.45
C VAL A 145 -16.81 -17.10 18.04
N THR A 146 -16.68 -18.41 17.82
CA THR A 146 -15.45 -19.06 17.37
C THR A 146 -15.56 -19.53 15.91
N VAL A 147 -16.72 -20.04 15.51
CA VAL A 147 -16.95 -20.61 14.18
C VAL A 147 -18.34 -20.26 13.69
N LEU A 148 -18.43 -19.84 12.43
CA LEU A 148 -19.67 -19.78 11.66
C LEU A 148 -19.69 -20.95 10.65
N LEU A 149 -20.83 -21.63 10.56
CA LEU A 149 -21.14 -22.62 9.51
C LEU A 149 -22.46 -22.23 8.85
N LEU A 150 -22.42 -21.90 7.56
CA LEU A 150 -23.61 -21.81 6.72
C LEU A 150 -24.06 -23.21 6.33
N LEU A 151 -25.32 -23.57 6.57
CA LEU A 151 -25.89 -24.82 6.03
C LEU A 151 -26.18 -24.69 4.53
N ARG A 152 -26.12 -25.80 3.80
CA ARG A 152 -26.24 -25.85 2.33
C ARG A 152 -27.54 -25.26 1.77
N SER A 153 -28.63 -25.27 2.54
CA SER A 153 -29.88 -24.62 2.11
C SER A 153 -29.82 -23.09 2.14
N ALA A 154 -28.80 -22.52 2.80
CA ALA A 154 -28.60 -21.10 3.06
C ALA A 154 -29.69 -20.40 3.89
N ASP A 155 -30.64 -21.15 4.49
CA ASP A 155 -31.67 -20.61 5.39
C ASP A 155 -31.20 -20.45 6.84
N LEU A 156 -30.10 -21.13 7.22
CA LEU A 156 -29.63 -21.26 8.60
C LEU A 156 -28.11 -21.09 8.70
N LEU A 157 -27.72 -20.28 9.68
CA LEU A 157 -26.33 -20.09 10.13
C LEU A 157 -26.15 -20.73 11.50
N CYS A 158 -25.26 -21.71 11.60
CA CYS A 158 -24.82 -22.29 12.87
C CYS A 158 -23.66 -21.45 13.43
N VAL A 159 -23.74 -21.10 14.72
CA VAL A 159 -22.82 -20.19 15.40
C VAL A 159 -22.25 -20.90 16.63
N GLY A 160 -21.00 -21.37 16.54
CA GLY A 160 -20.26 -21.97 17.66
C GLY A 160 -19.64 -20.90 18.57
N THR A 161 -19.60 -21.15 19.88
CA THR A 161 -19.01 -20.20 20.85
C THR A 161 -17.90 -20.78 21.72
N GLU A 162 -17.12 -19.90 22.36
CA GLU A 162 -16.10 -20.30 23.35
C GLU A 162 -16.70 -21.04 24.55
N GLY A 163 -17.99 -20.82 24.84
CA GLY A 163 -18.75 -21.52 25.87
C GLY A 163 -19.28 -22.91 25.48
N GLY A 164 -18.81 -23.49 24.38
CA GLY A 164 -19.17 -24.86 23.96
C GLY A 164 -20.61 -25.03 23.45
N GLY A 165 -21.31 -23.92 23.17
CA GLY A 165 -22.67 -23.93 22.63
C GLY A 165 -22.71 -23.73 21.11
N VAL A 166 -23.79 -24.19 20.48
CA VAL A 166 -24.12 -23.90 19.08
C VAL A 166 -25.49 -23.25 19.00
N TYR A 167 -25.54 -22.04 18.45
CA TYR A 167 -26.73 -21.23 18.24
C TYR A 167 -27.12 -21.26 16.76
N PHE A 168 -28.39 -21.00 16.44
CA PHE A 168 -28.92 -21.08 15.07
C PHE A 168 -29.62 -19.77 14.70
N LEU A 169 -29.14 -19.07 13.66
CA LEU A 169 -29.74 -17.84 13.15
C LEU A 169 -30.43 -18.09 11.80
N GLU A 170 -31.65 -17.57 11.63
CA GLU A 170 -32.40 -17.59 10.37
C GLU A 170 -31.86 -16.54 9.39
N LEU A 171 -31.55 -16.96 8.17
CA LEU A 171 -31.12 -16.09 7.08
C LEU A 171 -32.31 -15.74 6.16
N PRO A 172 -32.30 -14.57 5.50
CA PRO A 172 -31.31 -13.49 5.59
C PRO A 172 -31.50 -12.55 6.80
N ARG A 173 -32.45 -12.82 7.70
CA ARG A 173 -32.89 -11.85 8.73
C ARG A 173 -32.02 -11.78 9.99
N LEU A 174 -31.11 -12.73 10.18
CA LEU A 174 -30.30 -12.93 11.40
C LEU A 174 -31.14 -13.08 12.68
N LEU A 175 -32.25 -13.83 12.61
CA LEU A 175 -33.15 -14.06 13.75
C LEU A 175 -32.77 -15.34 14.52
N LEU A 176 -32.53 -15.22 15.82
CA LEU A 176 -32.15 -16.35 16.68
C LEU A 176 -33.31 -17.33 16.89
N LYS A 177 -33.05 -18.63 16.66
CA LYS A 177 -33.99 -19.72 16.95
C LYS A 177 -33.68 -20.32 18.32
N ASP A 178 -34.12 -19.63 19.38
CA ASP A 178 -33.93 -20.03 20.79
C ASP A 178 -34.31 -21.50 21.05
N SER A 179 -35.39 -21.97 20.41
CA SER A 179 -35.87 -23.35 20.53
C SER A 179 -34.92 -24.40 19.95
N GLN A 180 -33.99 -24.03 19.06
CA GLN A 180 -33.04 -24.94 18.41
C GLN A 180 -31.64 -24.92 19.05
N VAL A 181 -31.33 -23.95 19.92
CA VAL A 181 -30.01 -23.81 20.56
C VAL A 181 -29.56 -25.11 21.23
N LEU A 182 -28.31 -25.49 20.96
CA LEU A 182 -27.64 -26.67 21.49
C LEU A 182 -26.61 -26.22 22.53
N LEU A 183 -26.93 -26.41 23.80
CA LEU A 183 -26.04 -26.09 24.92
C LEU A 183 -25.07 -27.25 25.20
N GLN A 184 -23.87 -26.93 25.68
CA GLN A 184 -22.82 -27.91 26.02
C GLN A 184 -23.33 -29.05 26.92
N ASP A 185 -24.27 -28.76 27.83
CA ASP A 185 -24.88 -29.74 28.74
C ASP A 185 -25.67 -30.84 28.03
N GLN A 186 -26.34 -30.52 26.91
CA GLN A 186 -27.11 -31.50 26.13
C GLN A 186 -26.17 -32.51 25.46
N VAL A 187 -25.07 -32.03 24.88
CA VAL A 187 -24.02 -32.90 24.32
C VAL A 187 -23.34 -33.70 25.43
N THR A 188 -23.06 -33.08 26.58
CA THR A 188 -22.41 -33.73 27.73
C THR A 188 -23.24 -34.89 28.31
N GLN A 189 -24.57 -34.83 28.21
CA GLN A 189 -25.48 -35.93 28.60
C GLN A 189 -25.35 -37.18 27.70
N SER A 190 -24.95 -37.02 26.44
CA SER A 190 -24.69 -38.14 25.52
C SER A 190 -23.33 -38.82 25.72
N LEU A 191 -22.38 -38.18 26.43
CA LEU A 191 -21.00 -38.68 26.58
C LEU A 191 -20.89 -39.81 27.62
N PRO A 192 -19.99 -40.81 27.41
CA PRO A 192 -19.65 -41.82 28.41
C PRO A 192 -19.18 -41.20 29.74
N GLU A 193 -19.49 -41.87 30.86
CA GLU A 193 -19.21 -41.35 32.21
C GLU A 193 -17.72 -41.11 32.46
N ASP A 194 -16.85 -42.00 31.95
CA ASP A 194 -15.38 -41.86 32.01
C ASP A 194 -14.89 -40.52 31.42
N TYR A 195 -15.53 -40.04 30.35
CA TYR A 195 -15.15 -38.79 29.69
C TYR A 195 -15.77 -37.55 30.37
N ARG A 196 -16.91 -37.74 31.05
CA ARG A 196 -17.70 -36.69 31.73
C ARG A 196 -17.02 -36.13 33.00
N CYS A 197 -15.88 -36.67 33.42
CA CYS A 197 -15.16 -36.41 34.68
C CYS A 197 -14.76 -34.92 34.93
N GLY A 198 -15.74 -34.08 35.31
CA GLY A 198 -15.59 -32.72 35.85
C GLY A 198 -15.00 -31.64 34.93
N LYS A 199 -14.46 -32.01 33.76
CA LYS A 199 -13.76 -31.11 32.83
C LYS A 199 -14.69 -30.65 31.71
N SER A 200 -14.68 -29.35 31.40
CA SER A 200 -15.40 -28.79 30.24
C SER A 200 -14.95 -29.43 28.91
N LEU A 201 -15.78 -29.30 27.88
CA LEU A 201 -15.46 -29.71 26.51
C LEU A 201 -14.53 -28.68 25.81
N GLY A 202 -14.56 -27.43 26.28
CA GLY A 202 -13.82 -26.31 25.68
C GLY A 202 -14.62 -25.59 24.59
N PRO A 203 -13.99 -24.61 23.89
CA PRO A 203 -14.61 -23.91 22.77
C PRO A 203 -14.95 -24.86 21.63
N VAL A 204 -15.93 -24.46 20.80
CA VAL A 204 -16.23 -25.12 19.53
C VAL A 204 -15.20 -24.65 18.49
N GLU A 205 -14.27 -25.52 18.10
CA GLU A 205 -13.18 -25.18 17.16
C GLU A 205 -13.56 -25.47 15.70
N SER A 206 -14.59 -26.30 15.45
CA SER A 206 -15.07 -26.56 14.10
C SER A 206 -16.55 -26.98 14.06
N LEU A 207 -17.24 -26.59 12.99
CA LEU A 207 -18.61 -26.97 12.64
C LEU A 207 -18.66 -27.29 11.14
N GLN A 208 -19.16 -28.47 10.75
CA GLN A 208 -19.32 -28.85 9.33
C GLN A 208 -20.61 -29.64 9.10
N GLU A 209 -21.31 -29.40 7.98
CA GLU A 209 -22.47 -30.19 7.55
C GLU A 209 -22.04 -31.44 6.77
N HIS A 210 -22.77 -32.54 6.94
CA HIS A 210 -22.48 -33.83 6.28
C HIS A 210 -22.56 -33.71 4.74
N PRO A 211 -21.47 -33.94 3.98
CA PRO A 211 -21.41 -33.66 2.54
C PRO A 211 -22.54 -34.24 1.67
N GLN A 212 -23.14 -35.37 2.08
CA GLN A 212 -24.24 -36.02 1.35
C GLN A 212 -25.61 -36.04 2.09
N GLN A 213 -25.73 -35.52 3.32
CA GLN A 213 -26.94 -35.69 4.15
C GLN A 213 -27.29 -34.39 4.87
N ALA A 214 -28.22 -33.62 4.31
CA ALA A 214 -28.66 -32.35 4.90
C ALA A 214 -29.22 -32.56 6.33
N GLY A 215 -28.93 -31.63 7.23
CA GLY A 215 -29.43 -31.67 8.62
C GLY A 215 -28.56 -32.46 9.61
N LYS A 216 -27.44 -33.04 9.18
CA LYS A 216 -26.43 -33.62 10.08
C LYS A 216 -25.17 -32.75 10.12
N ILE A 217 -24.64 -32.52 11.32
CA ILE A 217 -23.42 -31.71 11.53
C ILE A 217 -22.38 -32.44 12.38
N LEU A 218 -21.09 -32.27 12.08
CA LEU A 218 -19.99 -32.55 13.00
C LEU A 218 -19.71 -31.30 13.83
N ILE A 219 -19.61 -31.49 15.15
CA ILE A 219 -19.24 -30.47 16.13
C ILE A 219 -17.90 -30.87 16.75
N GLY A 220 -16.86 -30.09 16.48
CA GLY A 220 -15.51 -30.30 17.01
C GLY A 220 -15.24 -29.40 18.22
N TYR A 221 -14.90 -30.01 19.35
CA TYR A 221 -14.55 -29.32 20.60
C TYR A 221 -13.04 -29.38 20.87
N SER A 222 -12.49 -28.29 21.40
CA SER A 222 -11.05 -28.12 21.65
C SER A 222 -10.40 -29.28 22.41
N ARG A 223 -11.11 -29.90 23.38
CA ARG A 223 -10.60 -31.05 24.16
C ARG A 223 -10.37 -32.34 23.32
N GLY A 224 -10.66 -32.33 22.02
CA GLY A 224 -10.49 -33.49 21.13
C GLY A 224 -11.76 -34.33 20.94
N LEU A 225 -12.89 -33.92 21.52
CA LEU A 225 -14.19 -34.54 21.27
C LEU A 225 -14.72 -34.04 19.92
N VAL A 226 -15.14 -34.96 19.05
CA VAL A 226 -15.97 -34.64 17.88
C VAL A 226 -17.29 -35.40 17.99
N VAL A 227 -18.40 -34.73 17.68
CA VAL A 227 -19.77 -35.28 17.78
C VAL A 227 -20.47 -35.17 16.44
N LEU A 228 -20.96 -36.30 15.91
CA LEU A 228 -21.94 -36.31 14.83
C LEU A 228 -23.33 -36.11 15.43
N TRP A 229 -23.97 -35.00 15.08
CA TRP A 229 -25.25 -34.56 15.63
C TRP A 229 -26.31 -34.42 14.53
N ASP A 230 -27.47 -35.03 14.74
CA ASP A 230 -28.63 -34.87 13.89
C ASP A 230 -29.52 -33.73 14.42
N LEU A 231 -29.73 -32.70 13.60
CA LEU A 231 -30.56 -31.54 13.93
C LEU A 231 -32.05 -31.88 14.03
N SER A 232 -32.50 -32.99 13.40
CA SER A 232 -33.91 -33.38 13.37
C SER A 232 -34.35 -34.18 14.60
N SER A 233 -33.61 -35.23 14.99
CA SER A 233 -33.87 -35.97 16.24
C SER A 233 -33.29 -35.30 17.50
N ARG A 234 -32.38 -34.33 17.34
CA ARG A 234 -31.61 -33.70 18.43
C ARG A 234 -30.85 -34.71 19.29
N HIS A 235 -30.15 -35.63 18.63
CA HIS A 235 -29.33 -36.64 19.28
C HIS A 235 -27.93 -36.74 18.64
N ALA A 236 -26.95 -37.18 19.43
CA ALA A 236 -25.63 -37.56 18.94
C ALA A 236 -25.68 -38.96 18.32
N GLU A 237 -25.46 -39.09 17.00
CA GLU A 237 -25.44 -40.40 16.33
C GLU A 237 -24.14 -41.17 16.61
N GLN A 238 -23.00 -40.47 16.56
CA GLN A 238 -21.67 -41.04 16.75
C GLN A 238 -20.73 -40.06 17.47
N LEU A 239 -19.97 -40.57 18.43
CA LEU A 239 -18.98 -39.82 19.21
C LEU A 239 -17.57 -40.26 18.82
N PHE A 240 -16.64 -39.32 18.67
CA PHE A 240 -15.23 -39.59 18.41
C PHE A 240 -14.37 -38.95 19.51
N LEU A 241 -13.62 -39.77 20.24
CA LEU A 241 -12.87 -39.37 21.42
C LEU A 241 -11.37 -39.25 21.10
N GLY A 242 -10.98 -38.10 20.55
CA GLY A 242 -9.58 -37.74 20.35
C GLY A 242 -8.82 -37.58 21.67
N LYS A 243 -7.51 -37.81 21.60
CA LYS A 243 -6.58 -37.72 22.75
C LYS A 243 -5.86 -36.37 22.84
N GLN A 244 -5.74 -35.66 21.71
CA GLN A 244 -5.05 -34.39 21.60
C GLN A 244 -6.05 -33.23 21.51
N GLN A 245 -5.56 -32.00 21.73
CA GLN A 245 -6.35 -30.80 21.51
C GLN A 245 -6.61 -30.59 20.02
N LEU A 246 -7.88 -30.46 19.66
CA LEU A 246 -8.36 -30.22 18.29
C LEU A 246 -8.07 -28.76 17.88
N GLU A 247 -7.60 -28.57 16.66
CA GLU A 247 -7.35 -27.24 16.05
C GLU A 247 -8.21 -27.02 14.81
N SER A 248 -8.41 -28.06 13.98
CA SER A 248 -9.23 -27.97 12.76
C SER A 248 -9.80 -29.33 12.36
N LEU A 249 -10.81 -29.32 11.49
CA LEU A 249 -11.51 -30.52 11.00
C LEU A 249 -11.86 -30.33 9.51
N VAL A 250 -11.84 -31.40 8.73
CA VAL A 250 -12.34 -31.42 7.34
C VAL A 250 -13.01 -32.76 7.02
N TRP A 251 -14.27 -32.70 6.56
CA TRP A 251 -15.02 -33.85 6.06
C TRP A 251 -14.64 -34.15 4.61
N GLU A 252 -14.41 -35.42 4.26
CA GLU A 252 -14.28 -35.83 2.87
C GLU A 252 -15.62 -35.77 2.14
N ARG A 253 -15.61 -35.39 0.86
CA ARG A 253 -16.75 -35.31 -0.06
C ARG A 253 -17.67 -36.54 -0.07
N SER A 254 -17.15 -37.74 0.24
CA SER A 254 -17.94 -38.99 0.33
C SER A 254 -18.83 -39.07 1.59
N GLY A 255 -18.55 -38.28 2.63
CA GLY A 255 -19.18 -38.37 3.95
C GLY A 255 -18.66 -39.50 4.84
N ASN A 256 -17.98 -40.52 4.30
CA ASN A 256 -17.58 -41.72 5.04
C ASN A 256 -16.37 -41.53 5.97
N LEU A 257 -15.60 -40.45 5.80
CA LEU A 257 -14.45 -40.14 6.64
C LEU A 257 -14.22 -38.64 6.81
N PHE A 258 -13.60 -38.27 7.93
CA PHE A 258 -13.15 -36.90 8.19
C PHE A 258 -11.74 -36.91 8.79
N VAL A 259 -11.04 -35.78 8.67
CA VAL A 259 -9.68 -35.59 9.18
C VAL A 259 -9.69 -34.49 10.24
N SER A 260 -9.04 -34.74 11.37
CA SER A 260 -8.86 -33.78 12.46
C SER A 260 -7.39 -33.41 12.60
N SER A 261 -7.05 -32.12 12.73
CA SER A 261 -5.70 -31.65 13.03
C SER A 261 -5.57 -31.15 14.47
N HIS A 262 -4.35 -31.24 15.04
CA HIS A 262 -4.13 -31.11 16.48
C HIS A 262 -2.94 -30.20 16.85
N ASN A 263 -2.91 -29.76 18.12
CA ASN A 263 -1.88 -28.87 18.68
C ASN A 263 -0.47 -29.51 18.76
N ASP A 264 -0.38 -30.84 18.79
CA ASP A 264 0.90 -31.56 18.77
C ASP A 264 1.62 -31.52 17.40
N GLY A 265 0.94 -31.02 16.37
CA GLY A 265 1.42 -30.96 14.99
C GLY A 265 1.09 -32.21 14.16
N GLY A 266 0.23 -33.10 14.68
CA GLY A 266 -0.32 -34.23 13.95
C GLY A 266 -1.69 -33.98 13.35
N TYR A 267 -2.11 -34.94 12.51
CA TYR A 267 -3.49 -35.11 12.08
C TYR A 267 -3.92 -36.58 12.23
N SER A 268 -5.24 -36.81 12.28
CA SER A 268 -5.84 -38.14 12.39
C SER A 268 -7.02 -38.30 11.44
N VAL A 269 -7.15 -39.47 10.82
CA VAL A 269 -8.26 -39.80 9.91
C VAL A 269 -9.25 -40.70 10.63
N TRP A 270 -10.54 -40.35 10.58
CA TRP A 270 -11.62 -41.04 11.28
C TRP A 270 -12.68 -41.53 10.29
N THR A 271 -13.14 -42.77 10.45
CA THR A 271 -14.24 -43.35 9.65
C THR A 271 -15.58 -43.13 10.33
N VAL A 272 -16.53 -42.52 9.62
CA VAL A 272 -17.94 -42.42 10.01
C VAL A 272 -18.63 -43.73 9.64
N THR A 273 -19.35 -44.35 10.57
CA THR A 273 -19.88 -45.72 10.39
C THR A 273 -21.26 -45.88 11.00
N ASN A 274 -22.26 -46.19 10.17
CA ASN A 274 -23.64 -46.46 10.57
C ASN A 274 -23.76 -47.74 11.43
N GLY A 275 -23.44 -47.64 12.73
CA GLY A 275 -23.54 -48.74 13.69
C GLY A 275 -22.71 -48.58 14.97
N ASN A 276 -21.59 -47.84 14.93
CA ASN A 276 -20.77 -47.59 16.13
C ASN A 276 -21.17 -46.26 16.77
N THR A 277 -21.69 -46.27 18.00
CA THR A 277 -22.07 -45.06 18.73
C THR A 277 -20.89 -44.27 19.30
N CYS A 278 -19.74 -44.93 19.52
CA CYS A 278 -18.52 -44.27 19.99
C CYS A 278 -17.26 -44.89 19.37
N SER A 279 -16.30 -44.06 18.97
CA SER A 279 -14.96 -44.47 18.56
C SER A 279 -13.89 -43.83 19.45
N HIS A 280 -12.98 -44.68 19.94
CA HIS A 280 -11.86 -44.28 20.81
C HIS A 280 -10.50 -44.21 20.10
N GLN A 281 -10.44 -44.56 18.81
CA GLN A 281 -9.21 -44.58 18.01
C GLN A 281 -9.50 -44.15 16.57
N PRO A 282 -8.64 -43.32 15.94
CA PRO A 282 -8.71 -43.02 14.52
C PRO A 282 -8.23 -44.21 13.68
N ALA A 283 -8.58 -44.24 12.40
CA ALA A 283 -8.10 -45.24 11.44
C ALA A 283 -6.60 -45.06 11.11
N SER A 284 -6.12 -43.81 11.14
CA SER A 284 -4.69 -43.48 11.10
C SER A 284 -4.41 -42.19 11.87
N SER A 285 -3.16 -42.01 12.33
CA SER A 285 -2.71 -40.76 12.95
C SER A 285 -1.23 -40.55 12.66
N THR A 286 -0.88 -39.36 12.18
CA THR A 286 0.44 -39.04 11.65
C THR A 286 0.91 -37.69 12.19
N ILE A 287 2.18 -37.59 12.58
CA ILE A 287 2.87 -36.33 12.88
C ILE A 287 3.90 -36.12 11.77
N PRO A 288 3.60 -35.33 10.71
CA PRO A 288 4.38 -35.37 9.47
C PRO A 288 5.86 -35.01 9.66
N TYR A 289 6.15 -34.04 10.52
CA TYR A 289 7.51 -33.59 10.82
C TYR A 289 8.03 -34.12 12.17
N GLY A 290 7.46 -35.24 12.64
CA GLY A 290 7.94 -35.97 13.81
C GLY A 290 9.33 -36.59 13.59
N PRO A 291 9.98 -37.14 14.64
CA PRO A 291 9.44 -37.33 15.99
C PRO A 291 9.58 -36.10 16.92
N PHE A 292 10.15 -34.99 16.44
CA PHE A 292 10.39 -33.81 17.27
C PHE A 292 9.08 -33.10 17.66
N PRO A 293 9.02 -32.43 18.84
CA PRO A 293 7.85 -31.65 19.24
C PRO A 293 7.54 -30.55 18.22
N CYS A 294 6.38 -30.64 17.59
CA CYS A 294 5.97 -29.74 16.52
C CYS A 294 5.12 -28.57 17.04
N LYS A 295 4.73 -27.68 16.12
CA LYS A 295 3.64 -26.71 16.30
C LYS A 295 2.34 -27.28 15.77
N ALA A 296 1.22 -26.79 16.32
CA ALA A 296 -0.13 -27.06 15.85
C ALA A 296 -0.26 -27.03 14.31
N ILE A 297 -1.12 -27.90 13.77
CA ILE A 297 -1.65 -27.76 12.42
C ILE A 297 -2.98 -27.01 12.54
N SER A 298 -2.98 -25.71 12.24
CA SER A 298 -4.09 -24.79 12.56
C SER A 298 -5.24 -24.81 11.53
N LYS A 299 -4.98 -25.31 10.31
CA LYS A 299 -6.00 -25.56 9.28
C LYS A 299 -5.52 -26.69 8.38
N ILE A 300 -6.44 -27.59 8.04
CA ILE A 300 -6.21 -28.75 7.18
C ILE A 300 -7.35 -28.86 6.16
N LEU A 301 -7.02 -29.16 4.90
CA LEU A 301 -7.97 -29.50 3.85
C LEU A 301 -7.58 -30.86 3.27
N TRP A 302 -8.57 -31.72 3.10
CA TRP A 302 -8.49 -33.00 2.39
C TRP A 302 -9.29 -32.85 1.10
N ARG A 303 -8.71 -33.30 -0.03
CA ARG A 303 -9.31 -33.16 -1.36
C ARG A 303 -9.16 -34.45 -2.14
N THR A 304 -10.28 -35.05 -2.51
CA THR A 304 -10.32 -36.27 -3.32
C THR A 304 -9.98 -35.98 -4.78
N THR A 305 -9.32 -36.91 -5.46
CA THR A 305 -9.04 -36.79 -6.90
C THR A 305 -9.40 -38.05 -7.66
N GLN A 306 -9.69 -37.92 -8.96
CA GLN A 306 -9.94 -39.04 -9.87
C GLN A 306 -8.76 -40.03 -9.97
N SER A 307 -7.54 -39.63 -9.58
CA SER A 307 -6.38 -40.51 -9.55
C SER A 307 -6.41 -41.54 -8.40
N GLY A 308 -7.29 -41.34 -7.43
CA GLY A 308 -7.39 -42.15 -6.21
C GLY A 308 -6.50 -41.66 -5.06
N SER A 309 -5.52 -40.77 -5.30
CA SER A 309 -4.75 -40.13 -4.24
C SER A 309 -5.39 -38.81 -3.80
N PRO A 310 -5.58 -38.59 -2.48
CA PRO A 310 -6.07 -37.31 -1.98
C PRO A 310 -4.94 -36.28 -1.92
N VAL A 311 -5.24 -35.03 -2.29
CA VAL A 311 -4.37 -33.89 -2.03
C VAL A 311 -4.63 -33.40 -0.61
N LEU A 312 -3.56 -33.29 0.17
CA LEU A 312 -3.58 -32.85 1.55
C LEU A 312 -2.88 -31.48 1.67
N LEU A 313 -3.61 -30.48 2.15
CA LEU A 313 -3.14 -29.10 2.30
C LEU A 313 -3.21 -28.70 3.77
N TYR A 314 -2.10 -28.27 4.39
CA TYR A 314 -2.14 -27.90 5.81
C TYR A 314 -1.12 -26.83 6.24
N SER A 315 -1.57 -25.91 7.09
CA SER A 315 -0.76 -24.82 7.65
C SER A 315 -0.24 -25.19 9.04
N GLY A 316 1.05 -24.93 9.29
CA GLY A 316 1.71 -25.24 10.56
C GLY A 316 2.46 -26.58 10.56
N GLY A 317 2.39 -27.34 11.65
CA GLY A 317 3.09 -28.62 11.81
C GLY A 317 4.61 -28.53 12.03
N MET A 318 5.24 -27.36 11.88
CA MET A 318 6.70 -27.22 11.89
C MET A 318 7.37 -27.65 13.21
N PRO A 319 8.55 -28.31 13.18
CA PRO A 319 9.35 -28.62 14.37
C PRO A 319 9.67 -27.37 15.19
N ARG A 320 9.23 -27.37 16.47
CA ARG A 320 9.11 -26.16 17.30
C ARG A 320 10.45 -25.50 17.63
N ALA A 321 11.53 -26.28 17.69
CA ALA A 321 12.87 -25.79 18.02
C ALA A 321 13.59 -25.16 16.83
N SER A 322 13.55 -25.80 15.66
CA SER A 322 14.37 -25.42 14.49
C SER A 322 13.65 -24.49 13.50
N TYR A 323 12.33 -24.65 13.35
CA TYR A 323 11.54 -23.98 12.31
C TYR A 323 10.29 -23.30 12.89
N GLY A 324 10.28 -23.05 14.21
CA GLY A 324 9.13 -22.50 14.92
C GLY A 324 8.76 -21.06 14.53
N ASP A 325 9.63 -20.31 13.88
CA ASP A 325 9.38 -18.95 13.40
C ASP A 325 8.94 -18.86 11.94
N ARG A 326 9.15 -19.92 11.14
CA ARG A 326 8.74 -20.03 9.74
C ARG A 326 7.22 -19.92 9.57
N HIS A 327 6.78 -19.58 8.35
CA HIS A 327 5.38 -19.43 7.99
C HIS A 327 5.09 -20.32 6.79
N CYS A 328 4.49 -21.48 7.04
CA CYS A 328 4.47 -22.57 6.06
C CYS A 328 3.09 -23.13 5.75
N LEU A 329 2.88 -23.44 4.46
CA LEU A 329 1.79 -24.28 3.98
C LEU A 329 2.40 -25.54 3.34
N THR A 330 2.00 -26.71 3.81
CA THR A 330 2.40 -27.98 3.20
C THR A 330 1.39 -28.40 2.14
N ILE A 331 1.89 -28.87 1.00
CA ILE A 331 1.13 -29.60 -0.02
C ILE A 331 1.70 -31.02 -0.07
N GLN A 332 0.84 -32.03 0.05
CA GLN A 332 1.21 -33.44 0.02
C GLN A 332 0.24 -34.24 -0.87
N GLN A 333 0.77 -35.00 -1.83
CA GLN A 333 0.01 -35.94 -2.68
C GLN A 333 0.90 -37.14 -3.02
N ASP A 334 0.41 -38.36 -2.79
CA ASP A 334 1.16 -39.63 -2.94
C ASP A 334 2.55 -39.62 -2.24
N LYS A 335 3.59 -39.28 -2.99
CA LYS A 335 4.99 -39.16 -2.54
C LYS A 335 5.51 -37.73 -2.56
N ASP A 336 4.85 -36.85 -3.30
CA ASP A 336 5.25 -35.46 -3.48
C ASP A 336 4.84 -34.68 -2.23
N HIS A 337 5.83 -34.15 -1.52
CA HIS A 337 5.67 -33.43 -0.27
C HIS A 337 6.47 -32.13 -0.38
N VAL A 338 5.80 -30.99 -0.39
CA VAL A 338 6.44 -29.67 -0.53
C VAL A 338 5.97 -28.73 0.58
N THR A 339 6.93 -28.17 1.32
CA THR A 339 6.70 -27.21 2.40
C THR A 339 6.91 -25.81 1.84
N LEU A 340 5.85 -25.12 1.45
CA LEU A 340 5.94 -23.74 0.98
C LEU A 340 6.32 -22.85 2.18
N ASP A 341 7.43 -22.11 2.06
CA ASP A 341 7.92 -21.18 3.09
C ASP A 341 7.71 -19.73 2.64
N PHE A 342 7.11 -18.93 3.52
CA PHE A 342 6.68 -17.57 3.23
C PHE A 342 7.36 -16.55 4.15
N THR A 343 7.68 -15.38 3.63
CA THR A 343 8.33 -14.27 4.37
C THR A 343 7.38 -13.51 5.30
N SER A 344 6.05 -13.68 5.13
CA SER A 344 5.00 -13.10 5.97
C SER A 344 3.96 -14.14 6.37
N ARG A 345 3.19 -13.87 7.42
CA ARG A 345 2.33 -14.87 8.08
C ARG A 345 1.17 -15.27 7.17
N VAL A 346 0.92 -16.57 7.03
CA VAL A 346 -0.35 -17.08 6.48
C VAL A 346 -1.50 -16.55 7.33
N ILE A 347 -2.44 -15.86 6.69
CA ILE A 347 -3.71 -15.42 7.30
C ILE A 347 -4.74 -16.52 7.12
N ASP A 348 -4.99 -16.93 5.86
CA ASP A 348 -5.78 -18.12 5.54
C ASP A 348 -5.52 -18.60 4.09
N PHE A 349 -6.02 -19.78 3.73
CA PHE A 349 -5.95 -20.35 2.37
C PHE A 349 -7.20 -21.15 1.99
N PHE A 350 -7.45 -21.29 0.69
CA PHE A 350 -8.46 -22.19 0.11
C PHE A 350 -7.96 -22.85 -1.18
N SER A 351 -8.58 -23.95 -1.59
CA SER A 351 -8.38 -24.57 -2.91
C SER A 351 -9.51 -24.19 -3.88
N VAL A 352 -9.16 -24.06 -5.17
CA VAL A 352 -10.13 -23.90 -6.25
C VAL A 352 -10.46 -25.29 -6.79
N ASP A 353 -11.47 -25.90 -6.19
CA ASP A 353 -11.95 -27.24 -6.49
C ASP A 353 -12.76 -27.27 -7.80
N ALA A 354 -12.94 -28.46 -8.38
CA ALA A 354 -13.86 -28.69 -9.49
C ALA A 354 -15.33 -28.44 -9.08
N GLU A 355 -16.26 -28.43 -10.05
CA GLU A 355 -17.64 -27.97 -9.81
C GLU A 355 -18.33 -28.67 -8.61
N PRO A 356 -19.23 -27.98 -7.88
CA PRO A 356 -19.90 -28.50 -6.68
C PRO A 356 -20.76 -29.76 -6.88
N HIS A 357 -20.88 -30.29 -8.10
CA HIS A 357 -21.63 -31.49 -8.44
C HIS A 357 -20.75 -32.63 -8.99
N ALA A 358 -19.42 -32.45 -9.06
CA ALA A 358 -18.48 -33.52 -9.39
C ALA A 358 -18.41 -34.60 -8.28
N GLU A 359 -18.02 -35.82 -8.63
CA GLU A 359 -17.83 -36.94 -7.70
C GLU A 359 -16.58 -36.77 -6.83
N PHE A 360 -15.54 -36.14 -7.37
CA PHE A 360 -14.26 -35.84 -6.72
C PHE A 360 -14.10 -34.32 -6.54
N ASP A 361 -13.12 -33.89 -5.74
CA ASP A 361 -12.82 -32.46 -5.56
C ASP A 361 -11.88 -31.91 -6.64
N ASP A 362 -10.93 -32.71 -7.14
CA ASP A 362 -9.96 -32.39 -8.21
C ASP A 362 -9.43 -30.93 -8.16
N PRO A 363 -8.67 -30.56 -7.10
CA PRO A 363 -8.30 -29.17 -6.84
C PRO A 363 -7.32 -28.65 -7.91
N SER A 364 -7.71 -27.57 -8.60
CA SER A 364 -6.95 -26.99 -9.71
C SER A 364 -5.85 -26.02 -9.27
N ALA A 365 -6.07 -25.31 -8.16
CA ALA A 365 -5.13 -24.33 -7.62
C ALA A 365 -5.31 -24.16 -6.11
N VAL A 366 -4.29 -23.61 -5.43
CA VAL A 366 -4.38 -23.16 -4.03
C VAL A 366 -4.16 -21.65 -3.98
N VAL A 367 -5.03 -20.94 -3.28
CA VAL A 367 -4.95 -19.49 -3.04
C VAL A 367 -4.60 -19.26 -1.57
N VAL A 368 -3.49 -18.57 -1.33
CA VAL A 368 -2.93 -18.32 0.01
C VAL A 368 -2.84 -16.82 0.26
N LEU A 369 -3.58 -16.33 1.25
CA LEU A 369 -3.51 -14.96 1.72
C LEU A 369 -2.47 -14.87 2.84
N LEU A 370 -1.41 -14.11 2.60
CA LEU A 370 -0.39 -13.79 3.60
C LEU A 370 -0.66 -12.39 4.19
N GLU A 371 0.06 -12.00 5.25
CA GLU A 371 -0.11 -10.68 5.86
C GLU A 371 0.37 -9.54 4.95
N GLU A 372 1.24 -9.82 3.97
CA GLU A 372 1.86 -8.82 3.09
C GLU A 372 1.75 -9.13 1.57
N GLU A 373 1.25 -10.30 1.14
CA GLU A 373 0.97 -10.58 -0.28
C GLU A 373 -0.07 -11.71 -0.51
N LEU A 374 -0.53 -11.87 -1.75
CA LEU A 374 -1.36 -13.00 -2.20
C LEU A 374 -0.52 -13.93 -3.07
N VAL A 375 -0.48 -15.23 -2.73
CA VAL A 375 0.18 -16.27 -3.53
C VAL A 375 -0.86 -17.22 -4.08
N VAL A 376 -0.76 -17.57 -5.37
CA VAL A 376 -1.57 -18.62 -5.99
C VAL A 376 -0.65 -19.68 -6.57
N ILE A 377 -0.94 -20.95 -6.32
CA ILE A 377 -0.19 -22.13 -6.77
C ILE A 377 -1.07 -22.92 -7.74
N ASP A 378 -0.54 -23.26 -8.91
CA ASP A 378 -1.14 -24.22 -9.84
C ASP A 378 -0.90 -25.65 -9.32
N LEU A 379 -1.95 -26.47 -9.21
CA LEU A 379 -1.82 -27.89 -8.82
C LEU A 379 -1.82 -28.85 -10.02
N LEU A 380 -2.27 -28.39 -11.19
CA LEU A 380 -2.35 -29.18 -12.42
C LEU A 380 -0.99 -29.29 -13.12
N THR A 381 -0.15 -28.27 -13.01
CA THR A 381 1.21 -28.27 -13.56
C THR A 381 2.19 -28.96 -12.60
N PRO A 382 2.93 -30.01 -13.04
CA PRO A 382 3.94 -30.68 -12.22
C PRO A 382 4.99 -29.73 -11.63
N GLY A 383 5.41 -29.99 -10.39
CA GLY A 383 6.28 -29.09 -9.63
C GLY A 383 5.54 -27.86 -9.06
N TRP A 384 4.22 -27.77 -9.19
CA TRP A 384 3.32 -26.81 -8.55
C TRP A 384 3.81 -25.33 -8.61
N PRO A 385 3.90 -24.71 -9.80
CA PRO A 385 4.42 -23.35 -9.96
C PRO A 385 3.47 -22.29 -9.40
N SER A 386 4.01 -21.13 -9.03
CA SER A 386 3.23 -19.95 -8.64
C SER A 386 2.68 -19.20 -9.84
N LEU A 387 1.39 -18.85 -9.83
CA LEU A 387 0.74 -18.07 -10.89
C LEU A 387 0.88 -16.55 -10.66
N PRO A 388 1.18 -15.76 -11.70
CA PRO A 388 1.27 -14.30 -11.58
C PRO A 388 -0.11 -13.68 -11.34
N THR A 389 -0.20 -12.78 -10.35
CA THR A 389 -1.45 -12.13 -9.96
C THR A 389 -1.80 -10.97 -10.91
N PRO A 390 -3.00 -10.94 -11.53
CA PRO A 390 -3.40 -9.87 -12.47
C PRO A 390 -3.86 -8.58 -11.75
N TYR A 391 -4.09 -8.68 -10.45
CA TYR A 391 -4.44 -7.60 -9.52
C TYR A 391 -3.88 -7.99 -8.14
N LEU A 392 -4.13 -7.22 -7.08
CA LEU A 392 -3.64 -7.52 -5.71
C LEU A 392 -2.11 -7.66 -5.59
N ALA A 393 -1.35 -7.14 -6.55
CA ALA A 393 0.11 -7.26 -6.55
C ALA A 393 0.73 -6.51 -5.35
N PRO A 394 1.70 -7.12 -4.64
CA PRO A 394 2.37 -6.50 -3.50
C PRO A 394 3.35 -5.42 -3.97
N LEU A 395 2.84 -4.19 -4.10
CA LEU A 395 3.61 -3.03 -4.58
C LEU A 395 4.80 -2.69 -3.66
N HIS A 396 4.72 -3.08 -2.39
CA HIS A 396 5.74 -2.94 -1.36
C HIS A 396 6.68 -4.15 -1.22
N SER A 397 6.63 -5.11 -2.16
CA SER A 397 7.52 -6.29 -2.20
C SER A 397 9.01 -5.94 -2.08
N SER A 398 9.39 -4.73 -2.51
CA SER A 398 10.39 -3.93 -1.81
C SER A 398 9.84 -2.52 -1.61
N ALA A 399 10.27 -1.81 -0.57
CA ALA A 399 9.68 -0.53 -0.17
C ALA A 399 9.79 0.53 -1.28
N ILE A 400 8.64 1.11 -1.69
CA ILE A 400 8.57 2.14 -2.74
C ILE A 400 9.29 3.41 -2.28
N THR A 401 10.21 3.90 -3.12
CA THR A 401 11.01 5.11 -2.88
C THR A 401 10.67 6.26 -3.84
N CYS A 402 10.20 5.97 -5.05
CA CYS A 402 9.66 6.99 -5.96
C CYS A 402 8.64 6.43 -6.98
N SER A 403 7.88 7.34 -7.62
CA SER A 403 6.91 7.00 -8.66
C SER A 403 6.99 7.97 -9.85
N CYS A 404 6.73 7.46 -11.06
CA CYS A 404 6.64 8.21 -12.31
C CYS A 404 5.46 7.69 -13.15
N HIS A 405 4.70 8.57 -13.81
CA HIS A 405 3.54 8.18 -14.62
C HIS A 405 3.68 8.67 -16.05
N ILE A 406 3.42 7.80 -17.03
CA ILE A 406 3.55 8.07 -18.46
C ILE A 406 2.21 7.83 -19.16
N THR A 407 1.59 8.91 -19.65
CA THR A 407 0.34 8.88 -20.43
C THR A 407 0.57 8.65 -21.92
N SER A 408 -0.32 7.91 -22.56
CA SER A 408 -0.33 7.67 -24.03
C SER A 408 0.99 7.08 -24.52
N VAL A 409 1.25 5.85 -24.08
CA VAL A 409 2.42 5.04 -24.45
C VAL A 409 2.27 4.53 -25.89
N PRO A 410 3.32 4.55 -26.73
CA PRO A 410 3.24 3.99 -28.08
C PRO A 410 3.10 2.46 -28.06
N PRO A 411 2.23 1.85 -28.89
CA PRO A 411 2.01 0.40 -28.90
C PRO A 411 3.30 -0.43 -29.10
N LYS A 412 4.22 0.06 -29.94
CA LYS A 412 5.54 -0.58 -30.16
C LYS A 412 6.41 -0.65 -28.90
N LEU A 413 6.29 0.31 -27.98
CA LEU A 413 6.97 0.24 -26.68
C LEU A 413 6.22 -0.75 -25.77
N TRP A 414 4.89 -0.68 -25.74
CA TRP A 414 4.04 -1.57 -24.94
C TRP A 414 4.27 -3.06 -25.23
N GLU A 415 4.26 -3.45 -26.51
CA GLU A 415 4.50 -4.83 -26.96
C GLU A 415 5.89 -5.33 -26.55
N ARG A 416 6.93 -4.49 -26.72
CA ARG A 416 8.31 -4.82 -26.33
C ARG A 416 8.47 -4.98 -24.82
N LEU A 417 7.77 -4.17 -24.00
CA LEU A 417 7.75 -4.33 -22.55
C LEU A 417 7.09 -5.64 -22.12
N ILE A 418 5.96 -6.01 -22.72
CA ILE A 418 5.29 -7.30 -22.46
C ILE A 418 6.18 -8.48 -22.86
N ASN A 419 6.86 -8.39 -24.00
CA ASN A 419 7.76 -9.45 -24.47
C ASN A 419 9.00 -9.58 -23.56
N ALA A 420 9.60 -8.48 -23.13
CA ALA A 420 10.69 -8.49 -22.14
C ALA A 420 10.23 -9.02 -20.77
N GLY A 421 9.02 -8.69 -20.33
CA GLY A 421 8.40 -9.24 -19.11
C GLY A 421 8.25 -10.76 -19.17
N ARG A 422 7.68 -11.27 -20.26
CA ARG A 422 7.54 -12.71 -20.52
C ARG A 422 8.90 -13.40 -20.61
N ALA A 423 9.87 -12.82 -21.31
CA ALA A 423 11.22 -13.38 -21.41
C ALA A 423 11.93 -13.45 -20.04
N ALA A 424 11.72 -12.47 -19.17
CA ALA A 424 12.23 -12.50 -17.79
C ALA A 424 11.50 -13.55 -16.91
N GLN A 425 10.23 -13.83 -17.18
CA GLN A 425 9.45 -14.87 -16.50
C GLN A 425 9.74 -16.29 -17.02
N GLN A 426 10.15 -16.45 -18.30
CA GLN A 426 10.35 -17.74 -18.96
C GLN A 426 11.47 -18.63 -18.40
N ASN A 427 12.34 -18.11 -17.53
CA ASN A 427 13.24 -18.96 -16.73
C ASN A 427 12.48 -19.83 -15.72
N HIS A 428 11.22 -19.49 -15.39
CA HIS A 428 10.28 -20.39 -14.72
C HIS A 428 9.35 -21.04 -15.75
N HIS A 429 9.49 -22.36 -15.91
CA HIS A 429 8.78 -23.14 -16.92
C HIS A 429 7.27 -23.19 -16.63
N SER A 430 6.44 -22.56 -17.46
CA SER A 430 5.06 -23.03 -17.75
C SER A 430 4.41 -22.25 -18.89
N ASN A 431 3.60 -22.96 -19.70
CA ASN A 431 2.47 -22.31 -20.38
C ASN A 431 1.41 -22.05 -19.30
N HIS A 432 1.44 -20.88 -18.66
CA HIS A 432 0.62 -20.60 -17.48
C HIS A 432 -0.86 -20.95 -17.70
N THR A 433 -1.41 -21.71 -16.75
CA THR A 433 -2.84 -21.95 -16.61
C THR A 433 -3.59 -20.62 -16.40
N ARG A 434 -4.88 -20.60 -16.77
CA ARG A 434 -5.70 -19.39 -16.67
C ARG A 434 -5.93 -19.04 -15.19
N TRP A 435 -5.80 -17.75 -14.86
CA TRP A 435 -6.10 -17.23 -13.52
C TRP A 435 -7.45 -17.74 -12.99
N PRO A 436 -7.49 -18.43 -11.83
CA PRO A 436 -8.65 -19.25 -11.44
C PRO A 436 -9.82 -18.44 -10.84
N ILE A 437 -9.56 -17.27 -10.25
CA ILE A 437 -10.61 -16.40 -9.72
C ILE A 437 -11.15 -15.55 -10.88
N CYS A 438 -12.04 -16.13 -11.69
CA CYS A 438 -12.58 -15.50 -12.90
C CYS A 438 -14.08 -15.17 -12.87
N GLY A 439 -14.65 -14.99 -11.68
CA GLY A 439 -16.06 -14.63 -11.48
C GLY A 439 -16.49 -13.26 -12.02
N GLY A 440 -17.76 -13.15 -12.41
CA GLY A 440 -18.34 -11.92 -12.94
C GLY A 440 -17.84 -11.49 -14.33
N LYS A 441 -18.26 -10.31 -14.78
CA LYS A 441 -17.94 -9.72 -16.09
C LYS A 441 -17.56 -8.26 -15.94
N ASN A 442 -16.40 -7.89 -16.47
CA ASN A 442 -15.99 -6.50 -16.61
C ASN A 442 -16.77 -5.84 -17.77
N LEU A 443 -17.42 -4.71 -17.50
CA LEU A 443 -18.24 -3.92 -18.42
C LEU A 443 -17.58 -2.58 -18.78
N ALA A 444 -16.42 -2.26 -18.21
CA ALA A 444 -15.68 -1.05 -18.55
C ALA A 444 -15.21 -1.11 -20.02
N PRO A 445 -15.33 -0.02 -20.79
CA PRO A 445 -14.81 0.02 -22.15
C PRO A 445 -13.27 -0.12 -22.14
N PRO A 446 -12.66 -0.73 -23.17
CA PRO A 446 -11.20 -0.84 -23.25
C PRO A 446 -10.56 0.55 -23.25
N PRO A 447 -9.40 0.72 -22.59
CA PRO A 447 -8.78 2.03 -22.41
C PRO A 447 -8.35 2.62 -23.75
N LYS A 448 -8.76 3.86 -24.02
CA LYS A 448 -8.44 4.58 -25.28
C LYS A 448 -6.94 4.81 -25.49
N HIS A 449 -6.17 4.85 -24.39
CA HIS A 449 -4.73 5.05 -24.38
C HIS A 449 -4.10 4.12 -23.32
N GLN A 450 -2.92 3.60 -23.63
CA GLN A 450 -2.10 2.86 -22.68
C GLN A 450 -1.37 3.83 -21.73
N GLU A 451 -1.39 3.52 -20.44
CA GLU A 451 -0.75 4.31 -19.38
C GLU A 451 0.18 3.42 -18.54
N LEU A 452 1.39 3.91 -18.26
CA LEU A 452 2.35 3.22 -17.39
C LEU A 452 2.51 3.98 -16.07
N LEU A 453 2.37 3.25 -14.96
CA LEU A 453 2.94 3.65 -13.68
C LEU A 453 4.29 2.92 -13.51
N LEU A 454 5.33 3.68 -13.16
CA LEU A 454 6.65 3.16 -12.82
C LEU A 454 6.90 3.40 -11.34
N THR A 455 7.27 2.37 -10.59
CA THR A 455 7.69 2.50 -9.19
C THR A 455 9.16 2.12 -9.05
N GLY A 456 9.93 3.00 -8.38
CA GLY A 456 11.29 2.72 -7.94
C GLY A 456 11.29 2.29 -6.48
N HIS A 457 12.19 1.37 -6.12
CA HIS A 457 12.18 0.70 -4.82
C HIS A 457 13.55 0.72 -4.13
N GLU A 458 13.58 0.35 -2.86
CA GLU A 458 14.78 0.33 -2.00
C GLU A 458 15.82 -0.74 -2.41
N ASP A 459 15.37 -1.86 -2.97
CA ASP A 459 16.19 -2.96 -3.55
C ASP A 459 16.92 -2.59 -4.87
N GLY A 460 16.81 -1.34 -5.34
CA GLY A 460 17.36 -0.92 -6.63
C GLY A 460 16.57 -1.45 -7.85
N THR A 461 15.32 -1.87 -7.67
CA THR A 461 14.46 -2.29 -8.78
C THR A 461 13.54 -1.16 -9.26
N VAL A 462 13.13 -1.27 -10.53
CA VAL A 462 12.05 -0.47 -11.11
C VAL A 462 10.99 -1.43 -11.66
N ARG A 463 9.79 -1.39 -11.09
CA ARG A 463 8.64 -2.19 -11.53
C ARG A 463 7.76 -1.34 -12.48
N PHE A 464 7.31 -1.96 -13.57
CA PHE A 464 6.46 -1.38 -14.61
C PHE A 464 5.05 -1.95 -14.49
N TRP A 465 4.04 -1.09 -14.41
CA TRP A 465 2.65 -1.46 -14.19
C TRP A 465 1.72 -0.88 -15.26
N ASP A 466 0.78 -1.69 -15.74
CA ASP A 466 -0.35 -1.22 -16.55
C ASP A 466 -1.30 -0.41 -15.66
N ALA A 467 -1.29 0.91 -15.84
CA ALA A 467 -2.17 1.85 -15.14
C ALA A 467 -3.35 2.30 -16.01
N SER A 468 -3.61 1.65 -17.15
CA SER A 468 -4.62 2.08 -18.13
C SER A 468 -6.05 1.84 -17.65
N GLY A 469 -6.26 0.90 -16.72
CA GLY A 469 -7.59 0.44 -16.28
C GLY A 469 -7.75 0.34 -14.75
N VAL A 470 -8.65 -0.57 -14.35
CA VAL A 470 -9.00 -0.84 -12.94
C VAL A 470 -7.96 -1.77 -12.28
N ALA A 471 -7.53 -2.82 -12.99
CA ALA A 471 -6.51 -3.75 -12.50
C ALA A 471 -5.09 -3.25 -12.81
N LEU A 472 -4.33 -2.87 -11.77
CA LEU A 472 -2.92 -2.46 -11.89
C LEU A 472 -2.04 -3.70 -12.09
N THR A 473 -1.78 -4.05 -13.35
CA THR A 473 -1.15 -5.33 -13.73
C THR A 473 0.38 -5.19 -13.85
N PRO A 474 1.20 -6.09 -13.29
CA PRO A 474 2.65 -6.08 -13.50
C PRO A 474 3.02 -6.43 -14.95
N LEU A 475 3.93 -5.65 -15.55
CA LEU A 475 4.40 -5.84 -16.93
C LEU A 475 5.86 -6.25 -17.04
N TYR A 476 6.77 -5.59 -16.29
CA TYR A 476 8.22 -5.82 -16.36
C TYR A 476 8.91 -5.39 -15.07
N LYS A 477 10.01 -6.07 -14.69
CA LYS A 477 10.87 -5.74 -13.55
C LYS A 477 12.30 -5.53 -14.03
N LEU A 478 12.81 -4.32 -13.87
CA LEU A 478 14.23 -3.99 -13.99
C LEU A 478 14.88 -4.13 -12.61
N GLY A 479 16.08 -4.70 -12.54
CA GLY A 479 16.96 -4.62 -11.36
C GLY A 479 18.29 -3.96 -11.74
N THR A 480 18.72 -2.93 -10.99
CA THR A 480 20.00 -2.26 -11.25
C THR A 480 21.18 -2.85 -10.45
N ALA A 481 20.91 -3.70 -9.46
CA ALA A 481 21.93 -4.29 -8.58
C ALA A 481 23.05 -5.03 -9.35
N ASN A 482 22.71 -5.73 -10.44
CA ASN A 482 23.65 -6.51 -11.27
C ASN A 482 24.80 -5.68 -11.89
N VAL A 483 24.70 -4.34 -11.90
CA VAL A 483 25.75 -3.42 -12.36
C VAL A 483 26.83 -3.19 -11.29
N PHE A 484 26.54 -3.49 -10.02
CA PHE A 484 27.39 -3.22 -8.87
C PHE A 484 27.79 -4.50 -8.13
N HIS A 485 28.94 -4.47 -7.48
CA HIS A 485 29.24 -5.42 -6.40
C HIS A 485 28.32 -5.10 -5.21
N THR A 486 27.78 -6.13 -4.58
CA THR A 486 26.88 -6.01 -3.42
C THR A 486 27.39 -6.87 -2.27
N ASP A 487 27.03 -6.49 -1.04
CA ASP A 487 27.44 -7.21 0.18
C ASP A 487 26.80 -8.63 0.29
N CYS A 488 25.99 -9.02 -0.72
CA CYS A 488 25.34 -10.32 -0.87
C CYS A 488 25.87 -11.12 -2.08
N ASP A 489 26.86 -10.62 -2.83
CA ASP A 489 27.67 -11.48 -3.68
C ASP A 489 28.35 -12.53 -2.78
N PRO A 490 28.29 -13.83 -3.08
CA PRO A 490 29.13 -14.79 -2.38
C PRO A 490 30.59 -14.38 -2.62
N ALA A 491 31.38 -14.31 -1.54
CA ALA A 491 32.81 -14.05 -1.68
C ALA A 491 33.42 -15.15 -2.56
N ASP A 492 34.23 -14.77 -3.54
CA ASP A 492 34.98 -15.70 -4.41
C ASP A 492 36.09 -16.41 -3.61
N ASP A 493 35.70 -17.30 -2.69
CA ASP A 493 36.57 -18.24 -1.99
C ASP A 493 36.36 -19.64 -2.61
N PRO A 494 37.20 -20.06 -3.57
CA PRO A 494 36.98 -21.25 -4.40
C PRO A 494 37.33 -22.57 -3.67
N GLN A 495 37.13 -22.63 -2.35
CA GLN A 495 37.42 -23.79 -1.51
C GLN A 495 36.27 -24.21 -0.58
N ASP A 496 35.10 -23.56 -0.63
CA ASP A 496 33.91 -24.06 0.08
C ASP A 496 33.12 -25.06 -0.81
N PRO A 497 33.09 -26.36 -0.45
CA PRO A 497 32.41 -27.39 -1.25
C PRO A 497 30.88 -27.36 -1.12
N SER A 498 30.31 -26.44 -0.34
CA SER A 498 28.84 -26.32 -0.18
C SER A 498 28.12 -25.71 -1.39
N ASN A 499 28.84 -25.14 -2.36
CA ASN A 499 28.27 -24.40 -3.50
C ASN A 499 27.84 -25.25 -4.71
N ASP A 500 27.74 -26.57 -4.60
CA ASP A 500 27.19 -27.42 -5.67
C ASP A 500 25.65 -27.57 -5.50
N PRO A 501 24.84 -27.00 -6.42
CA PRO A 501 23.39 -26.98 -6.28
C PRO A 501 22.71 -28.35 -6.48
N GLU A 502 23.39 -29.33 -7.08
CA GLU A 502 22.85 -30.69 -7.21
C GLU A 502 23.01 -31.48 -5.89
N LEU A 503 24.03 -31.16 -5.08
CA LEU A 503 24.28 -31.84 -3.79
C LEU A 503 23.47 -31.30 -2.61
N GLN A 504 22.96 -30.06 -2.67
CA GLN A 504 22.11 -29.52 -1.59
C GLN A 504 20.68 -30.11 -1.57
N GLN A 505 20.23 -30.73 -2.66
CA GLN A 505 18.80 -31.00 -2.88
C GLN A 505 18.33 -32.38 -2.37
N GLU A 506 19.23 -33.27 -1.93
CA GLU A 506 18.88 -34.65 -1.56
C GLU A 506 18.59 -34.88 -0.04
N GLU A 507 18.90 -33.95 0.87
CA GLU A 507 18.74 -34.18 2.33
C GLU A 507 18.07 -33.06 3.18
N GLU A 508 17.57 -31.93 2.65
CA GLU A 508 16.84 -30.96 3.50
C GLU A 508 15.40 -31.43 3.84
N TRP A 509 15.20 -31.86 5.10
CA TRP A 509 13.89 -32.18 5.69
C TRP A 509 13.59 -31.27 6.89
N PRO A 510 12.44 -30.55 6.94
CA PRO A 510 11.34 -30.51 5.97
C PRO A 510 11.73 -30.01 4.57
N PRO A 511 11.04 -30.45 3.50
CA PRO A 511 11.36 -30.11 2.12
C PRO A 511 10.87 -28.69 1.81
N PHE A 512 11.68 -27.69 2.18
CA PHE A 512 11.31 -26.28 2.08
C PHE A 512 11.42 -25.74 0.65
N ARG A 513 10.41 -24.98 0.24
CA ARG A 513 10.44 -24.19 -0.99
C ARG A 513 9.95 -22.78 -0.69
N LYS A 514 10.86 -21.80 -0.75
CA LYS A 514 10.49 -20.37 -0.61
C LYS A 514 9.57 -19.96 -1.76
N VAL A 515 8.44 -19.35 -1.44
CA VAL A 515 7.49 -18.79 -2.42
C VAL A 515 6.99 -17.43 -1.94
N GLY A 516 6.56 -16.58 -2.87
CA GLY A 516 6.23 -15.18 -2.64
C GLY A 516 7.30 -14.27 -3.24
N CYS A 517 7.08 -12.96 -3.14
CA CYS A 517 8.01 -11.93 -3.60
C CYS A 517 8.17 -10.77 -2.63
N PHE A 518 7.45 -10.77 -1.50
CA PHE A 518 7.63 -9.79 -0.43
C PHE A 518 8.94 -10.04 0.32
N ASP A 519 9.85 -9.06 0.28
CA ASP A 519 11.03 -9.05 1.13
C ASP A 519 10.84 -8.07 2.31
N PRO A 520 10.82 -8.55 3.57
CA PRO A 520 10.83 -7.67 4.75
C PRO A 520 12.19 -7.03 5.01
N TYR A 521 13.26 -7.44 4.34
CA TYR A 521 14.62 -6.94 4.51
C TYR A 521 14.96 -5.86 3.47
N SER A 522 16.21 -5.37 3.54
CA SER A 522 16.74 -4.32 2.66
C SER A 522 18.26 -4.43 2.72
N ASP A 523 18.84 -5.22 1.82
CA ASP A 523 20.26 -5.57 1.82
C ASP A 523 21.16 -4.34 1.83
N ASP A 524 20.97 -3.43 0.86
CA ASP A 524 21.75 -2.21 0.74
C ASP A 524 20.90 -0.98 0.34
N PRO A 525 20.64 -0.02 1.25
CA PRO A 525 19.88 1.18 0.95
C PRO A 525 20.60 2.15 -0.02
N ARG A 526 21.89 1.94 -0.37
CA ARG A 526 22.57 2.67 -1.44
C ARG A 526 21.89 2.44 -2.79
N LEU A 527 21.37 1.23 -3.02
CA LEU A 527 20.71 0.84 -4.28
C LEU A 527 19.41 1.60 -4.54
N GLY A 528 18.70 2.02 -3.49
CA GLY A 528 17.31 2.51 -3.57
C GLY A 528 17.08 3.63 -4.59
N ILE A 529 16.05 3.47 -5.43
CA ILE A 529 15.78 4.33 -6.59
C ILE A 529 15.07 5.63 -6.18
N GLN A 530 15.75 6.76 -6.36
CA GLN A 530 15.27 8.08 -5.95
C GLN A 530 14.50 8.81 -7.07
N LYS A 531 14.88 8.65 -8.34
CA LYS A 531 14.20 9.28 -9.48
C LYS A 531 14.21 8.38 -10.73
N ILE A 532 13.16 8.53 -11.54
CA ILE A 532 12.94 7.84 -12.82
C ILE A 532 12.48 8.87 -13.86
N SER A 533 12.98 8.76 -15.10
CA SER A 533 12.49 9.51 -16.26
C SER A 533 12.55 8.63 -17.51
N LEU A 534 11.41 8.37 -18.17
CA LEU A 534 11.31 7.52 -19.36
C LEU A 534 10.94 8.35 -20.60
N CYS A 535 11.80 8.35 -21.61
CA CYS A 535 11.43 8.87 -22.93
C CYS A 535 10.73 7.78 -23.75
N LYS A 536 9.39 7.81 -23.75
CA LYS A 536 8.51 6.83 -24.43
C LYS A 536 8.67 6.71 -25.95
N TYR A 537 9.41 7.60 -26.60
CA TYR A 537 9.65 7.61 -28.04
C TYR A 537 11.01 7.05 -28.45
N SER A 538 12.06 7.31 -27.66
CA SER A 538 13.41 6.78 -27.90
C SER A 538 13.68 5.46 -27.16
N ASN A 539 12.76 5.04 -26.29
CA ASN A 539 12.90 3.88 -25.41
C ASN A 539 14.15 3.96 -24.50
N LYS A 540 14.53 5.19 -24.12
CA LYS A 540 15.61 5.49 -23.16
C LYS A 540 15.03 5.78 -21.78
N LEU A 541 15.57 5.13 -20.76
CA LEU A 541 15.15 5.22 -19.37
C LEU A 541 16.32 5.75 -18.53
N LEU A 542 16.11 6.84 -17.81
CA LEU A 542 17.05 7.38 -16.83
C LEU A 542 16.59 7.01 -15.42
N VAL A 543 17.47 6.36 -14.66
CA VAL A 543 17.23 5.90 -13.28
C VAL A 543 18.32 6.49 -12.39
N ALA A 544 17.98 7.00 -11.21
CA ALA A 544 18.97 7.55 -10.27
C ALA A 544 18.71 7.11 -8.84
N GLY A 545 19.77 6.79 -8.09
CA GLY A 545 19.72 6.14 -6.79
C GLY A 545 20.19 6.97 -5.60
N THR A 546 20.46 6.28 -4.49
CA THR A 546 20.70 6.90 -3.17
C THR A 546 22.16 7.23 -2.90
N ALA A 547 23.12 6.58 -3.57
CA ALA A 547 24.56 6.80 -3.45
C ALA A 547 25.15 7.61 -4.64
N GLY A 548 24.36 8.51 -5.23
CA GLY A 548 24.80 9.37 -6.34
C GLY A 548 24.93 8.69 -7.70
N GLN A 549 24.55 7.41 -7.81
CA GLN A 549 24.57 6.66 -9.08
C GLN A 549 23.40 7.07 -9.98
N VAL A 550 23.69 7.35 -11.25
CA VAL A 550 22.72 7.72 -12.30
C VAL A 550 22.96 6.81 -13.51
N ILE A 551 21.99 5.97 -13.84
CA ILE A 551 22.10 4.96 -14.91
C ILE A 551 21.16 5.36 -16.06
N LEU A 552 21.72 5.46 -17.26
CA LEU A 552 20.96 5.54 -18.50
C LEU A 552 20.86 4.13 -19.11
N LEU A 553 19.62 3.68 -19.35
CA LEU A 553 19.31 2.40 -19.98
C LEU A 553 18.56 2.59 -21.30
N SER A 554 18.62 1.59 -22.17
CA SER A 554 17.86 1.51 -23.42
C SER A 554 17.18 0.16 -23.56
N LEU A 555 15.98 0.14 -24.17
CA LEU A 555 15.22 -1.09 -24.39
C LEU A 555 15.77 -1.90 -25.57
N SER A 556 16.30 -3.09 -25.28
CA SER A 556 16.74 -4.11 -26.25
C SER A 556 15.81 -5.33 -26.20
N ASP A 557 15.66 -6.02 -27.33
CA ASP A 557 14.88 -7.27 -27.43
C ASP A 557 15.77 -8.52 -27.33
N GLU A 558 17.09 -8.36 -27.36
CA GLU A 558 18.08 -9.45 -27.33
C GLU A 558 18.93 -9.39 -26.05
N ARG A 559 19.41 -10.56 -25.59
CA ARG A 559 20.34 -10.67 -24.46
C ARG A 559 21.71 -10.12 -24.85
N SER A 560 22.38 -9.40 -23.94
CA SER A 560 23.68 -8.75 -24.21
C SER A 560 24.67 -8.92 -23.05
N ASP A 561 25.97 -8.88 -23.36
CA ASP A 561 27.09 -8.99 -22.40
C ASP A 561 28.04 -7.78 -22.47
N HIS A 562 27.57 -6.64 -22.99
CA HIS A 562 28.37 -5.44 -23.17
C HIS A 562 28.78 -4.79 -21.84
N LEU A 563 29.92 -4.10 -21.86
CA LEU A 563 30.40 -3.34 -20.71
C LEU A 563 29.62 -2.02 -20.57
N VAL A 564 29.35 -1.62 -19.33
CA VAL A 564 28.69 -0.34 -19.02
C VAL A 564 29.77 0.75 -18.88
N ASP A 565 29.64 1.83 -19.63
CA ASP A 565 30.56 2.97 -19.51
C ASP A 565 30.37 3.69 -18.18
N VAL A 566 31.44 3.77 -17.37
CA VAL A 566 31.42 4.47 -16.07
C VAL A 566 32.07 5.84 -16.23
N SER A 567 31.35 6.89 -15.84
CA SER A 567 31.83 8.27 -15.81
C SER A 567 31.66 8.87 -14.42
N VAL A 568 32.69 9.54 -13.90
CA VAL A 568 32.62 10.22 -12.58
C VAL A 568 32.43 11.71 -12.79
N VAL A 569 31.43 12.30 -12.13
CA VAL A 569 31.17 13.75 -12.17
C VAL A 569 31.22 14.29 -10.75
N ASP A 570 32.30 15.01 -10.47
CA ASP A 570 32.50 15.70 -9.19
C ASP A 570 31.81 17.08 -9.23
N LEU A 571 30.90 17.28 -8.28
CA LEU A 571 30.12 18.50 -8.10
C LEU A 571 30.83 19.54 -7.23
N LEU A 572 32.01 19.20 -6.67
CA LEU A 572 32.80 20.03 -5.75
C LEU A 572 34.22 20.33 -6.27
N GLN A 573 34.47 20.20 -7.59
CA GLN A 573 35.78 20.48 -8.21
C GLN A 573 36.33 21.88 -7.85
N ASP A 574 35.46 22.88 -7.70
CA ASP A 574 35.80 24.25 -7.28
C ASP A 574 36.02 24.42 -5.75
N ARG A 575 36.04 23.34 -4.96
CA ARG A 575 36.03 23.38 -3.47
C ARG A 575 36.94 22.36 -2.80
N GLU A 576 38.13 22.81 -2.44
CA GLU A 576 39.03 22.09 -1.55
C GLU A 576 38.47 21.94 -0.11
N GLY A 577 38.93 20.91 0.61
CA GLY A 577 38.67 20.74 2.05
C GLY A 577 37.33 20.11 2.45
N PHE A 578 36.42 19.83 1.52
CA PHE A 578 35.19 19.09 1.84
C PHE A 578 35.47 17.62 2.16
N THR A 579 34.91 17.11 3.25
CA THR A 579 34.98 15.68 3.63
C THR A 579 33.59 15.06 3.62
N TRP A 580 33.42 13.97 2.87
CA TRP A 580 32.17 13.23 2.82
C TRP A 580 32.00 12.35 4.08
N LYS A 581 30.83 12.43 4.71
CA LYS A 581 30.48 11.73 5.97
C LYS A 581 29.23 10.83 5.81
N GLY A 582 28.90 10.44 4.58
CA GLY A 582 27.76 9.59 4.24
C GLY A 582 28.14 8.14 3.94
N HIS A 583 27.25 7.41 3.26
CA HIS A 583 27.58 6.11 2.65
C HIS A 583 28.54 6.34 1.48
N ASP A 584 29.51 5.45 1.28
CA ASP A 584 30.36 5.51 0.07
C ASP A 584 29.55 5.11 -1.17
N ARG A 585 30.13 5.36 -2.35
CA ARG A 585 29.57 4.94 -3.65
C ARG A 585 29.37 3.42 -3.70
N LEU A 586 28.56 2.98 -4.66
CA LEU A 586 28.53 1.58 -5.07
C LEU A 586 29.69 1.33 -6.05
N GLU A 587 30.32 0.16 -5.95
CA GLU A 587 31.44 -0.21 -6.83
C GLU A 587 30.90 -0.93 -8.08
N PRO A 588 31.07 -0.38 -9.29
CA PRO A 588 30.56 -1.00 -10.51
C PRO A 588 31.38 -2.23 -10.92
N ARG A 589 30.71 -3.29 -11.36
CA ARG A 589 31.39 -4.52 -11.83
C ARG A 589 32.15 -4.23 -13.12
N VAL A 590 33.43 -4.61 -13.16
CA VAL A 590 34.26 -4.53 -14.38
C VAL A 590 33.73 -5.44 -15.50
N LYS A 591 33.03 -6.52 -15.14
CA LYS A 591 32.24 -7.38 -16.04
C LYS A 591 30.92 -7.73 -15.35
N PRO A 592 29.79 -7.09 -15.71
CA PRO A 592 28.46 -7.48 -15.21
C PRO A 592 28.02 -8.83 -15.81
N ALA A 593 27.05 -9.49 -15.16
CA ALA A 593 26.42 -10.67 -15.73
C ALA A 593 25.59 -10.31 -16.98
N PRO A 594 25.49 -11.17 -18.02
CA PRO A 594 24.84 -10.81 -19.28
C PRO A 594 23.35 -10.45 -19.11
N PHE A 595 23.01 -9.20 -19.47
CA PHE A 595 21.71 -8.58 -19.29
C PHE A 595 20.62 -9.28 -20.12
N PRO A 596 19.45 -9.58 -19.54
CA PRO A 596 18.32 -10.14 -20.27
C PRO A 596 17.70 -9.11 -21.25
N PRO A 597 16.83 -9.55 -22.18
CA PRO A 597 15.93 -8.66 -22.91
C PRO A 597 15.19 -7.69 -21.98
N GLY A 598 14.98 -6.45 -22.42
CA GLY A 598 14.43 -5.37 -21.60
C GLY A 598 15.34 -4.13 -21.56
N PHE A 599 15.27 -3.36 -20.47
CA PHE A 599 16.08 -2.16 -20.30
C PHE A 599 17.50 -2.52 -19.87
N GLN A 600 18.47 -2.30 -20.75
CA GLN A 600 19.87 -2.63 -20.53
C GLN A 600 20.70 -1.35 -20.28
N PRO A 601 21.60 -1.34 -19.30
CA PRO A 601 22.39 -0.15 -18.96
C PRO A 601 23.41 0.17 -20.07
N LEU A 602 23.48 1.44 -20.45
CA LEU A 602 24.45 1.97 -21.42
C LEU A 602 25.57 2.76 -20.74
N VAL A 603 25.20 3.66 -19.82
CA VAL A 603 26.14 4.56 -19.13
C VAL A 603 25.73 4.67 -17.66
N LEU A 604 26.72 4.56 -16.78
CA LEU A 604 26.66 4.88 -15.36
C LEU A 604 27.42 6.19 -15.12
N VAL A 605 26.71 7.23 -14.68
CA VAL A 605 27.30 8.47 -14.17
C VAL A 605 27.27 8.43 -12.64
N GLN A 606 28.45 8.44 -12.01
CA GLN A 606 28.61 8.47 -10.57
C GLN A 606 28.87 9.91 -10.11
N CYS A 607 27.95 10.46 -9.31
CA CYS A 607 28.16 11.76 -8.66
C CYS A 607 29.22 11.65 -7.54
N MET A 608 30.10 12.64 -7.44
CA MET A 608 30.92 12.87 -6.25
C MET A 608 30.55 14.23 -5.63
N PRO A 609 30.39 14.33 -4.29
CA PRO A 609 30.22 13.22 -3.33
C PRO A 609 29.03 12.31 -3.69
N PRO A 610 29.04 11.02 -3.29
CA PRO A 610 28.01 10.02 -3.61
C PRO A 610 26.72 10.22 -2.79
N ALA A 611 26.10 11.39 -2.96
CA ALA A 611 24.87 11.79 -2.28
C ALA A 611 23.61 11.46 -3.10
N SER A 612 22.50 11.22 -2.38
CA SER A 612 21.19 10.94 -2.94
C SER A 612 20.78 11.93 -4.04
N VAL A 613 20.35 11.40 -5.18
CA VAL A 613 19.95 12.21 -6.34
C VAL A 613 18.54 12.76 -6.12
N THR A 614 18.45 14.09 -6.03
CA THR A 614 17.23 14.82 -5.64
C THR A 614 16.39 15.26 -6.84
N ALA A 615 16.98 15.41 -8.02
CA ALA A 615 16.29 15.73 -9.28
C ALA A 615 17.02 15.13 -10.48
N VAL A 616 16.29 14.81 -11.56
CA VAL A 616 16.85 14.42 -12.87
C VAL A 616 15.99 14.94 -14.01
N ALA A 617 16.56 15.08 -15.21
CA ALA A 617 15.81 15.17 -16.47
C ALA A 617 16.60 14.56 -17.63
N LEU A 618 15.88 14.06 -18.65
CA LEU A 618 16.41 13.42 -19.85
C LEU A 618 15.90 14.17 -21.09
N HIS A 619 16.79 14.71 -21.93
CA HIS A 619 16.43 15.24 -23.25
C HIS A 619 16.97 14.32 -24.34
N ALA A 620 16.22 13.26 -24.64
CA ALA A 620 16.67 12.17 -25.49
C ALA A 620 17.05 12.60 -26.93
N GLU A 621 16.42 13.66 -27.43
CA GLU A 621 16.64 14.26 -28.76
C GLU A 621 17.94 15.08 -28.83
N TRP A 622 18.42 15.63 -27.71
CA TRP A 622 19.70 16.37 -27.63
C TRP A 622 20.86 15.49 -27.14
N ASN A 623 20.55 14.24 -26.79
CA ASN A 623 21.44 13.29 -26.10
C ASN A 623 22.03 13.78 -24.78
N LEU A 624 21.25 14.56 -24.03
CA LEU A 624 21.63 15.12 -22.73
C LEU A 624 20.84 14.50 -21.58
N ILE A 625 21.53 14.25 -20.46
CA ILE A 625 20.94 14.02 -19.15
C ILE A 625 21.45 15.05 -18.14
N THR A 626 20.62 15.39 -17.17
CA THR A 626 20.97 16.25 -16.04
C THR A 626 20.49 15.64 -14.74
N PHE A 627 21.25 15.83 -13.67
CA PHE A 627 21.03 15.26 -12.35
C PHE A 627 21.45 16.26 -11.28
N GLY A 628 20.77 16.26 -10.14
CA GLY A 628 21.01 17.17 -9.01
C GLY A 628 21.05 16.42 -7.69
N THR A 629 21.81 16.96 -6.73
CA THR A 629 22.00 16.41 -5.38
C THR A 629 21.81 17.50 -4.31
N SER A 630 22.17 17.21 -3.07
CA SER A 630 22.34 18.18 -1.99
C SER A 630 23.41 19.25 -2.26
N HIS A 631 24.40 18.96 -3.12
CA HIS A 631 25.62 19.77 -3.26
C HIS A 631 25.68 20.61 -4.54
N GLY A 632 24.99 20.17 -5.60
CA GLY A 632 25.13 20.71 -6.95
C GLY A 632 24.31 19.95 -7.98
N PHE A 633 24.48 20.32 -9.25
CA PHE A 633 23.92 19.60 -10.40
C PHE A 633 24.94 19.46 -11.53
N GLY A 634 24.74 18.44 -12.36
CA GLY A 634 25.54 18.18 -13.56
C GLY A 634 24.70 18.16 -14.84
N LEU A 635 25.38 18.39 -15.96
CA LEU A 635 24.89 18.12 -17.32
C LEU A 635 25.89 17.19 -17.99
N PHE A 636 25.40 16.13 -18.64
CA PHE A 636 26.23 15.09 -19.25
C PHE A 636 25.69 14.71 -20.63
N ASP A 637 26.58 14.72 -21.62
CA ASP A 637 26.34 14.22 -22.97
C ASP A 637 26.61 12.72 -22.98
N TYR A 638 25.55 11.92 -23.11
CA TYR A 638 25.66 10.47 -23.10
C TYR A 638 25.98 9.87 -24.49
N HIS A 639 25.97 10.68 -25.55
CA HIS A 639 26.40 10.26 -26.88
C HIS A 639 27.93 10.38 -27.00
N ARG A 640 28.52 11.48 -26.52
CA ARG A 640 29.98 11.65 -26.39
C ARG A 640 30.58 11.03 -25.12
N ARG A 641 29.73 10.60 -24.17
CA ARG A 641 30.12 10.04 -22.85
C ARG A 641 30.96 11.02 -22.03
N SER A 642 30.56 12.30 -22.02
CA SER A 642 31.34 13.40 -21.46
C SER A 642 30.51 14.34 -20.57
N ALA A 643 31.07 14.76 -19.44
CA ALA A 643 30.51 15.81 -18.62
C ALA A 643 30.60 17.17 -19.34
N VAL A 644 29.48 17.89 -19.42
CA VAL A 644 29.35 19.21 -20.05
C VAL A 644 29.37 20.33 -19.00
N LEU A 645 28.79 20.06 -17.83
CA LEU A 645 28.77 20.98 -16.68
C LEU A 645 28.79 20.17 -15.39
N ALA A 646 29.56 20.63 -14.42
CA ALA A 646 29.35 20.36 -13.00
C ALA A 646 29.23 21.71 -12.29
N ARG A 647 28.23 21.86 -11.41
CA ARG A 647 27.96 23.13 -10.73
C ARG A 647 27.62 22.92 -9.26
N CYS A 648 28.54 23.30 -8.37
CA CYS A 648 28.29 23.44 -6.95
C CYS A 648 27.20 24.52 -6.70
N THR A 649 26.25 24.22 -5.82
CA THR A 649 25.17 25.14 -5.38
C THR A 649 25.16 25.40 -3.87
N LEU A 650 26.05 24.75 -3.09
CA LEU A 650 26.23 25.04 -1.66
C LEU A 650 26.61 26.52 -1.42
N HIS A 651 26.09 27.13 -0.37
CA HIS A 651 26.67 28.38 0.14
C HIS A 651 28.01 28.09 0.84
N PRO A 652 28.98 29.03 0.94
CA PRO A 652 30.23 28.78 1.67
C PRO A 652 30.00 28.40 3.14
N ASN A 653 29.01 29.03 3.81
CA ASN A 653 28.68 28.76 5.21
C ASN A 653 28.03 27.38 5.43
N ASP A 654 27.37 26.82 4.41
CA ASP A 654 26.68 25.51 4.51
C ASP A 654 27.67 24.36 4.74
N SER A 655 28.95 24.56 4.39
CA SER A 655 30.04 23.61 4.59
C SER A 655 30.20 23.17 6.06
N LEU A 656 29.87 24.05 7.01
CA LEU A 656 29.90 23.75 8.46
C LEU A 656 28.62 23.06 8.96
N ALA A 657 27.50 23.17 8.24
CA ALA A 657 26.24 22.52 8.63
C ALA A 657 26.26 20.99 8.40
N MET A 658 27.19 20.50 7.56
CA MET A 658 27.32 19.08 7.19
C MET A 658 28.02 18.21 8.23
N GLU A 659 28.26 18.72 9.44
CA GLU A 659 28.67 17.89 10.58
C GLU A 659 27.49 17.20 11.30
N GLY A 660 26.24 17.53 10.94
CA GLY A 660 25.04 16.88 11.44
C GLY A 660 24.76 15.50 10.82
N PRO A 661 24.11 14.55 11.54
CA PRO A 661 23.94 13.15 11.12
C PRO A 661 22.83 12.91 10.09
N LEU A 662 22.83 13.66 8.98
CA LEU A 662 21.78 13.69 7.96
C LEU A 662 21.59 12.37 7.21
N SER A 663 22.66 11.59 6.99
CA SER A 663 22.59 10.26 6.36
C SER A 663 21.90 9.22 7.26
N ARG A 664 22.33 9.12 8.52
CA ARG A 664 21.92 8.07 9.46
C ARG A 664 20.42 8.06 9.75
N VAL A 665 19.76 9.22 9.84
CA VAL A 665 18.40 9.32 10.39
C VAL A 665 17.33 8.62 9.53
N LYS A 666 17.50 8.56 8.20
CA LYS A 666 16.51 7.90 7.31
C LYS A 666 16.64 6.38 7.33
N SER A 667 17.87 5.84 7.31
CA SER A 667 18.13 4.41 7.52
C SER A 667 17.71 3.95 8.92
N LEU A 668 18.15 4.63 10.00
CA LEU A 668 17.81 4.22 11.37
C LEU A 668 16.31 4.24 11.64
N LYS A 669 15.52 5.17 11.08
CA LYS A 669 14.06 5.18 11.31
C LYS A 669 13.31 4.01 10.68
N LYS A 670 13.85 3.38 9.61
CA LYS A 670 13.34 2.08 9.12
C LYS A 670 13.84 0.94 10.01
N SER A 671 15.15 0.84 10.22
CA SER A 671 15.79 -0.23 11.02
C SER A 671 15.20 -0.35 12.43
N LEU A 672 14.98 0.78 13.14
CA LEU A 672 14.33 0.78 14.46
C LEU A 672 12.85 0.36 14.41
N ARG A 673 12.12 0.60 13.31
CA ARG A 673 10.69 0.24 13.22
C ARG A 673 10.44 -1.28 13.09
N GLN A 674 11.43 -2.05 12.63
CA GLN A 674 11.37 -3.51 12.58
C GLN A 674 12.09 -4.20 13.75
N SER A 675 13.29 -3.75 14.12
CA SER A 675 14.07 -4.37 15.22
C SER A 675 13.30 -4.37 16.56
N PHE A 676 12.58 -3.29 16.88
CA PHE A 676 11.71 -3.24 18.07
C PHE A 676 10.41 -4.06 17.95
N ARG A 677 10.16 -4.75 16.83
CA ARG A 677 9.05 -5.72 16.68
C ARG A 677 9.49 -7.19 16.75
N ARG A 678 10.74 -7.53 16.41
CA ARG A 678 11.26 -8.91 16.60
C ARG A 678 11.71 -9.18 18.05
N ILE A 679 11.89 -8.15 18.89
CA ILE A 679 12.15 -8.30 20.34
C ILE A 679 11.19 -7.45 21.18
N ARG A 680 9.95 -7.95 21.41
CA ARG A 680 9.21 -7.90 22.71
C ARG A 680 7.78 -8.45 22.62
N LYS A 681 7.59 -9.68 23.13
CA LYS A 681 6.34 -10.09 23.81
C LYS A 681 6.66 -10.94 25.05
N SER A 682 7.30 -10.31 26.04
CA SER A 682 7.23 -10.70 27.44
C SER A 682 6.91 -9.46 28.28
N ARG A 683 6.31 -9.65 29.46
CA ARG A 683 5.53 -8.62 30.17
C ARG A 683 6.36 -7.76 31.14
N VAL A 684 5.66 -6.73 31.65
CA VAL A 684 5.85 -5.98 32.91
C VAL A 684 6.45 -4.58 32.80
N SER A 685 5.77 -3.70 33.54
CA SER A 685 5.97 -2.27 33.81
C SER A 685 7.43 -1.84 34.07
N GLY A 686 7.71 -0.56 33.84
CA GLY A 686 9.04 0.02 34.02
C GLY A 686 9.08 1.18 35.03
N LYS A 687 10.29 1.61 35.37
CA LYS A 687 10.57 2.92 35.98
C LYS A 687 11.96 3.39 35.53
N LYS A 688 12.04 4.57 34.92
CA LYS A 688 13.32 5.27 34.73
C LYS A 688 13.67 5.98 36.05
N ARG A 689 14.89 5.79 36.57
CA ARG A 689 15.51 6.80 37.44
C ARG A 689 16.16 7.86 36.56
N ALA A 690 16.04 9.12 36.95
CA ALA A 690 16.75 10.22 36.31
C ALA A 690 18.18 10.34 36.87
N ILE A 691 19.09 10.87 36.06
CA ILE A 691 20.40 11.37 36.48
C ILE A 691 20.36 12.89 36.31
N SER A 692 20.89 13.63 37.29
CA SER A 692 20.75 15.09 37.40
C SER A 692 21.88 15.85 36.71
N THR A 693 21.53 16.84 35.90
CA THR A 693 22.44 17.90 35.41
C THR A 693 21.72 19.26 35.39
N PRO A 694 22.42 20.41 35.57
CA PRO A 694 21.77 21.66 35.99
C PRO A 694 21.45 22.63 34.84
N THR A 695 20.16 22.94 34.62
CA THR A 695 19.72 23.91 33.58
C THR A 695 18.62 24.89 34.01
N SER A 696 18.40 25.11 35.32
CA SER A 696 17.32 26.00 35.80
C SER A 696 17.49 27.48 35.40
N LYS A 697 18.73 28.01 35.41
CA LYS A 697 19.00 29.45 35.23
C LYS A 697 18.88 29.99 33.80
N VAL A 698 18.58 29.15 32.80
CA VAL A 698 18.38 29.59 31.40
C VAL A 698 16.90 29.76 31.08
N GLN A 699 16.00 29.05 31.76
CA GLN A 699 14.56 29.12 31.48
C GLN A 699 13.91 30.38 32.08
N GLU A 700 14.35 30.86 33.24
CA GLU A 700 13.88 32.13 33.82
C GLU A 700 14.24 33.34 32.93
N ALA A 701 15.45 33.36 32.35
CA ALA A 701 15.88 34.42 31.44
C ALA A 701 15.04 34.47 30.14
N ASN A 702 14.60 33.30 29.64
CA ASN A 702 13.74 33.22 28.46
C ASN A 702 12.27 33.55 28.77
N ALA A 703 11.81 33.31 30.01
CA ALA A 703 10.47 33.71 30.44
C ALA A 703 10.34 35.24 30.57
N ALA A 704 11.35 35.91 31.14
CA ALA A 704 11.37 37.37 31.30
C ALA A 704 11.38 38.15 29.96
N LEU A 705 11.74 37.49 28.85
CA LEU A 705 11.68 38.06 27.50
C LEU A 705 10.31 37.92 26.81
N ALA A 706 9.36 37.19 27.41
CA ALA A 706 8.03 36.95 26.82
C ALA A 706 6.97 38.00 27.23
N GLU A 707 7.25 38.87 28.19
CA GLU A 707 6.29 39.86 28.71
C GLU A 707 6.36 41.25 28.05
N GLN A 708 7.03 41.36 26.88
CA GLN A 708 7.13 42.60 26.10
C GLN A 708 6.71 42.43 24.63
N GLU A 709 5.44 42.07 24.39
CA GLU A 709 4.82 42.21 23.07
C GLU A 709 4.06 43.55 22.94
N GLU A 710 4.67 44.54 22.28
CA GLU A 710 3.90 45.65 21.68
C GLU A 710 3.09 45.14 20.46
N VAL A 711 1.97 45.82 20.16
CA VAL A 711 0.93 45.32 19.26
C VAL A 711 1.38 45.24 17.79
N ALA A 712 1.82 44.05 17.38
CA ALA A 712 2.02 43.68 15.98
C ALA A 712 0.72 43.16 15.32
N PRO A 713 0.49 43.40 14.01
CA PRO A 713 -0.73 42.96 13.33
C PRO A 713 -0.77 41.43 13.15
N VAL A 714 -1.92 40.82 13.47
CA VAL A 714 -2.15 39.35 13.55
C VAL A 714 -1.56 38.58 12.36
N GLN A 715 -0.43 37.92 12.60
CA GLN A 715 0.22 37.05 11.64
C GLN A 715 -0.30 35.62 11.83
N ARG A 716 -1.00 35.07 10.82
CA ARG A 716 -1.51 33.68 10.86
C ARG A 716 -0.35 32.71 11.11
N ARG A 717 -0.55 31.72 11.99
CA ARG A 717 0.48 30.70 12.31
C ARG A 717 0.84 29.92 11.04
N ILE A 718 2.06 30.11 10.54
CA ILE A 718 2.65 29.34 9.45
C ILE A 718 3.38 28.14 10.06
N GLU A 719 3.20 26.95 9.48
CA GLU A 719 3.86 25.72 9.93
C GLU A 719 5.40 25.86 9.89
N PRO A 720 6.17 25.37 10.89
CA PRO A 720 7.63 25.40 10.85
C PRO A 720 8.22 24.65 9.64
N ARG A 721 9.51 24.88 9.36
CA ARG A 721 10.26 24.12 8.33
C ARG A 721 10.88 22.87 8.95
N SER A 722 11.21 21.87 8.13
CA SER A 722 11.84 20.63 8.59
C SER A 722 13.35 20.83 8.77
N ALA A 723 14.02 19.96 9.53
CA ALA A 723 15.48 20.03 9.69
C ALA A 723 16.23 19.78 8.36
N ASP A 724 15.65 19.02 7.45
CA ASP A 724 16.15 18.77 6.09
C ASP A 724 16.18 20.07 5.24
N ASP A 725 15.36 21.08 5.55
CA ASP A 725 15.33 22.37 4.84
C ASP A 725 16.51 23.30 5.21
N SER A 726 17.45 22.86 6.04
CA SER A 726 18.60 23.64 6.50
C SER A 726 19.67 23.87 5.43
N LEU A 727 19.81 22.98 4.45
CA LEU A 727 20.71 23.18 3.32
C LEU A 727 20.10 24.15 2.31
N SER A 728 20.82 25.23 2.00
CA SER A 728 20.38 26.20 0.99
C SER A 728 20.60 25.68 -0.44
N GLY A 729 21.66 24.90 -0.65
CA GLY A 729 22.12 24.47 -1.97
C GLY A 729 21.36 23.32 -2.64
N VAL A 730 20.46 22.59 -1.94
CA VAL A 730 19.83 21.37 -2.51
C VAL A 730 19.10 21.68 -3.81
N VAL A 731 19.41 20.93 -4.87
CA VAL A 731 18.72 21.03 -6.16
C VAL A 731 17.40 20.28 -6.05
N ARG A 732 16.28 20.97 -6.28
CA ARG A 732 14.91 20.46 -6.06
C ARG A 732 14.19 20.10 -7.36
N CYS A 733 14.51 20.76 -8.47
CA CYS A 733 13.95 20.45 -9.79
C CYS A 733 14.92 20.83 -10.92
N LEU A 734 14.84 20.10 -12.03
CA LEU A 734 15.61 20.30 -13.26
C LEU A 734 14.64 20.23 -14.45
N CYS A 735 14.83 21.09 -15.46
CA CYS A 735 13.95 21.20 -16.62
C CYS A 735 14.75 21.61 -17.86
N PHE A 736 14.56 20.90 -18.97
CA PHE A 736 15.03 21.31 -20.29
C PHE A 736 13.91 22.05 -21.04
N ALA A 737 14.26 23.03 -21.86
CA ALA A 737 13.31 23.79 -22.69
C ALA A 737 13.99 24.41 -23.91
N ASP A 738 13.36 24.39 -25.08
CA ASP A 738 13.78 25.24 -26.21
C ASP A 738 13.11 26.61 -26.09
N THR A 739 13.88 27.68 -25.83
CA THR A 739 13.30 29.00 -25.55
C THR A 739 14.27 30.18 -25.67
N PHE A 740 13.72 31.39 -25.59
CA PHE A 740 14.40 32.67 -25.65
C PHE A 740 15.09 33.00 -24.31
N LEU A 741 16.42 32.93 -24.23
CA LEU A 741 17.17 33.23 -23.00
C LEU A 741 18.19 34.38 -23.15
N ARG A 742 18.84 34.50 -24.31
CA ARG A 742 19.83 35.56 -24.61
C ARG A 742 19.13 36.81 -25.17
N ASP A 743 18.46 36.66 -26.30
CA ASP A 743 17.63 37.68 -26.94
C ASP A 743 16.19 37.17 -27.18
N GLY A 744 15.37 37.97 -27.87
CA GLY A 744 13.94 37.68 -28.13
C GLY A 744 13.64 37.31 -29.58
N THR A 745 14.65 36.88 -30.33
CA THR A 745 14.62 36.56 -31.76
C THR A 745 15.19 35.17 -32.06
N HIS A 746 16.21 34.74 -31.31
CA HIS A 746 16.79 33.42 -31.36
C HIS A 746 16.36 32.64 -30.11
N HIS A 747 15.58 31.57 -30.31
CA HIS A 747 15.41 30.54 -29.30
C HIS A 747 16.57 29.54 -29.40
N GLY A 748 16.70 28.68 -28.39
CA GLY A 748 17.58 27.52 -28.46
C GLY A 748 17.44 26.64 -27.21
N PRO A 749 18.12 25.48 -27.21
CA PRO A 749 18.18 24.59 -26.05
C PRO A 749 18.62 25.30 -24.76
N THR A 750 17.89 25.06 -23.67
CA THR A 750 18.20 25.60 -22.33
C THR A 750 18.03 24.56 -21.23
N LEU A 751 18.82 24.70 -20.16
CA LEU A 751 18.71 23.96 -18.90
C LEU A 751 18.35 24.92 -17.76
N TRP A 752 17.32 24.56 -16.99
CA TRP A 752 16.84 25.29 -15.82
C TRP A 752 17.00 24.42 -14.56
N ALA A 753 17.62 24.96 -13.52
CA ALA A 753 17.82 24.29 -12.23
C ALA A 753 17.29 25.13 -11.07
N GLY A 754 16.38 24.56 -10.26
CA GLY A 754 15.77 25.21 -9.10
C GLY A 754 16.30 24.64 -7.78
N THR A 755 16.54 25.50 -6.80
CA THR A 755 17.22 25.17 -5.52
C THR A 755 16.37 25.45 -4.28
N ASN A 756 16.84 24.96 -3.12
CA ASN A 756 16.20 25.14 -1.81
C ASN A 756 16.20 26.60 -1.32
N SER A 757 17.26 27.35 -1.63
CA SER A 757 17.42 28.80 -1.37
C SER A 757 16.46 29.70 -2.17
N GLY A 758 15.69 29.14 -3.10
CA GLY A 758 14.90 29.90 -4.07
C GLY A 758 15.73 30.53 -5.19
N SER A 759 16.97 30.09 -5.41
CA SER A 759 17.77 30.46 -6.59
C SER A 759 17.37 29.58 -7.79
N VAL A 760 17.23 30.18 -8.98
CA VAL A 760 17.04 29.45 -10.24
C VAL A 760 18.14 29.82 -11.22
N TYR A 761 18.86 28.82 -11.71
CA TYR A 761 19.89 28.94 -12.74
C TYR A 761 19.29 28.60 -14.10
N ALA A 762 19.64 29.38 -15.13
CA ALA A 762 19.25 29.11 -16.52
C ALA A 762 20.47 29.20 -17.44
N TYR A 763 20.82 28.08 -18.06
CA TYR A 763 21.91 27.95 -19.03
C TYR A 763 21.35 27.89 -20.44
N ALA A 764 21.99 28.60 -21.38
CA ALA A 764 21.83 28.35 -22.80
C ALA A 764 22.80 27.22 -23.19
N LEU A 765 22.31 26.24 -23.95
CA LEU A 765 23.09 25.08 -24.40
C LEU A 765 23.31 25.18 -25.90
N GLU A 766 24.55 25.06 -26.33
CA GLU A 766 24.91 25.06 -27.75
C GLU A 766 25.10 23.60 -28.18
N VAL A 767 24.03 23.02 -28.74
CA VAL A 767 23.91 21.59 -29.07
C VAL A 767 24.17 21.40 -30.57
N PRO A 768 25.21 20.64 -30.98
CA PRO A 768 25.51 20.40 -32.40
C PRO A 768 24.31 19.83 -33.16
N GLY A 769 24.04 20.38 -34.35
CA GLY A 769 22.94 19.96 -35.23
C GLY A 769 21.55 20.49 -34.86
N VAL A 770 21.37 21.18 -33.72
CA VAL A 770 20.09 21.73 -33.28
C VAL A 770 20.04 23.25 -33.51
N GLY A 771 19.00 23.74 -34.19
CA GLY A 771 18.74 25.18 -34.39
C GLY A 771 19.39 25.83 -35.62
N SER A 772 20.26 25.15 -36.36
CA SER A 772 20.91 25.69 -37.58
C SER A 772 19.98 25.69 -38.80
N GLY A 773 19.00 26.61 -38.82
CA GLY A 773 18.08 26.81 -39.95
C GLY A 773 18.70 27.43 -41.21
N ARG A 774 19.78 26.85 -41.77
CA ARG A 774 20.37 27.19 -43.07
C ARG A 774 21.00 25.99 -43.77
N VAL A 775 20.84 25.99 -45.10
CA VAL A 775 21.37 25.10 -46.14
C VAL A 775 22.67 24.35 -45.76
N CYS A 776 22.67 23.02 -45.95
CA CYS A 776 23.90 22.23 -45.98
C CYS A 776 24.75 22.57 -47.22
N GLU A 777 25.61 23.57 -47.11
CA GLU A 777 26.71 23.71 -48.08
C GLU A 777 27.73 22.57 -47.90
N ARG A 778 28.35 22.17 -49.01
CA ARG A 778 29.01 20.85 -49.10
C ARG A 778 30.37 20.81 -48.40
N GLY A 779 30.50 19.86 -47.46
CA GLY A 779 31.73 19.09 -47.26
C GLY A 779 32.87 19.78 -46.51
N GLY A 780 32.79 19.76 -45.17
CA GLY A 780 33.94 19.97 -44.28
C GLY A 780 34.08 18.79 -43.31
N ALA A 781 35.23 18.13 -43.28
CA ALA A 781 35.45 16.90 -42.48
C ALA A 781 35.70 17.17 -40.98
N SER A 782 34.99 18.14 -40.39
CA SER A 782 35.25 18.67 -39.05
C SER A 782 34.03 18.70 -38.11
N GLU A 783 32.81 18.39 -38.59
CA GLU A 783 31.58 18.44 -37.78
C GLU A 783 31.59 17.45 -36.59
N SER A 784 32.38 16.38 -36.65
CA SER A 784 32.57 15.43 -35.55
C SER A 784 33.23 16.04 -34.29
N SER A 785 33.87 17.21 -34.41
CA SER A 785 34.69 17.79 -33.33
C SER A 785 33.96 18.77 -32.41
N VAL A 786 32.73 19.18 -32.72
CA VAL A 786 32.00 20.18 -31.91
C VAL A 786 31.31 19.51 -30.71
N CYS A 787 31.73 19.84 -29.49
CA CYS A 787 31.09 19.37 -28.26
C CYS A 787 29.86 20.22 -27.91
N VAL A 788 29.01 19.72 -26.99
CA VAL A 788 27.96 20.54 -26.38
C VAL A 788 28.59 21.52 -25.40
N GLU A 789 28.24 22.80 -25.49
CA GLU A 789 28.64 23.82 -24.50
C GLU A 789 27.45 24.31 -23.67
N ALA A 790 27.68 24.70 -22.41
CA ALA A 790 26.65 25.18 -21.48
C ALA A 790 27.04 26.52 -20.85
N LEU A 791 26.39 27.60 -21.28
CA LEU A 791 26.71 28.97 -20.90
C LEU A 791 25.60 29.59 -20.04
N LEU A 792 25.95 30.05 -18.83
CA LEU A 792 25.01 30.62 -17.85
C LEU A 792 24.40 31.93 -18.39
N GLY A 793 23.10 31.90 -18.70
CA GLY A 793 22.37 33.02 -19.29
C GLY A 793 21.63 33.90 -18.29
N LYS A 794 21.12 33.32 -17.20
CA LYS A 794 20.47 34.03 -16.06
C LYS A 794 20.69 33.28 -14.74
N GLU A 795 20.80 34.03 -13.66
CA GLU A 795 20.58 33.57 -12.29
C GLU A 795 19.44 34.42 -11.69
N ILE A 796 18.44 33.76 -11.10
CA ILE A 796 17.17 34.37 -10.69
C ILE A 796 16.94 34.05 -9.21
N GLN A 797 17.19 35.02 -8.33
CA GLN A 797 16.92 34.86 -6.90
C GLN A 797 15.47 35.24 -6.56
N LEU A 798 14.69 34.29 -6.05
CA LEU A 798 13.38 34.57 -5.48
C LEU A 798 13.53 35.32 -4.15
N MET A 799 12.94 36.52 -4.06
CA MET A 799 13.08 37.44 -2.89
C MET A 799 12.65 36.85 -1.53
N HIS A 800 11.78 35.83 -1.51
CA HIS A 800 11.30 35.17 -0.29
C HIS A 800 12.12 33.93 0.09
N ARG A 801 13.11 33.53 -0.74
CA ARG A 801 14.03 32.41 -0.47
C ARG A 801 13.34 31.12 -0.02
N ALA A 802 12.25 30.77 -0.70
CA ALA A 802 11.53 29.51 -0.48
C ALA A 802 11.93 28.49 -1.55
N PRO A 803 11.98 27.18 -1.23
CA PRO A 803 12.41 26.16 -2.19
C PRO A 803 11.60 26.16 -3.47
N VAL A 804 12.28 26.02 -4.60
CA VAL A 804 11.65 25.86 -5.92
C VAL A 804 11.17 24.42 -6.03
N VAL A 805 9.88 24.21 -6.30
CA VAL A 805 9.24 22.89 -6.41
C VAL A 805 9.16 22.44 -7.86
N SER A 806 8.89 23.37 -8.79
CA SER A 806 8.71 23.07 -10.21
C SER A 806 9.02 24.29 -11.07
N ILE A 807 9.61 24.05 -12.25
CA ILE A 807 9.88 25.04 -13.29
C ILE A 807 9.28 24.49 -14.58
N CYS A 808 8.56 25.32 -15.34
CA CYS A 808 8.08 24.96 -16.68
C CYS A 808 8.09 26.20 -17.58
N VAL A 809 8.50 26.03 -18.84
CA VAL A 809 8.43 27.09 -19.86
C VAL A 809 7.12 26.99 -20.61
N LEU A 810 6.54 28.15 -20.88
CA LEU A 810 5.29 28.35 -21.59
C LEU A 810 5.54 29.07 -22.92
N ASP A 811 4.86 28.61 -23.97
CA ASP A 811 4.91 29.18 -25.32
C ASP A 811 4.26 30.59 -25.39
N GLY A 812 4.22 31.13 -26.61
CA GLY A 812 3.54 32.38 -26.94
C GLY A 812 2.06 32.48 -26.54
N LYS A 813 1.35 31.34 -26.48
CA LYS A 813 -0.07 31.22 -26.11
C LYS A 813 -0.28 30.88 -24.63
N GLY A 814 0.79 30.65 -23.87
CA GLY A 814 0.75 30.28 -22.46
C GLY A 814 0.55 28.78 -22.20
N LYS A 815 0.67 27.93 -23.22
CA LYS A 815 0.70 26.46 -23.09
C LYS A 815 2.10 26.00 -22.66
N PRO A 816 2.25 24.89 -21.92
CA PRO A 816 3.58 24.31 -21.67
C PRO A 816 4.24 23.89 -23.00
N LEU A 817 5.58 23.91 -23.03
CA LEU A 817 6.33 23.29 -24.12
C LEU A 817 6.10 21.75 -24.11
N PRO A 818 6.11 21.10 -25.29
CA PRO A 818 5.95 19.65 -25.42
C PRO A 818 7.18 18.85 -24.94
N ASP A 819 7.00 17.55 -24.66
CA ASP A 819 8.12 16.66 -24.29
C ASP A 819 9.03 16.37 -25.50
N PRO A 820 10.28 15.88 -25.30
CA PRO A 820 11.17 15.49 -26.40
C PRO A 820 10.51 14.53 -27.39
N TYR A 821 10.70 14.78 -28.68
CA TYR A 821 9.98 14.15 -29.81
C TYR A 821 8.47 14.41 -29.96
N GLU A 822 7.73 14.95 -28.98
CA GLU A 822 6.27 15.16 -29.15
C GLU A 822 5.97 16.15 -30.29
N ALA A 823 6.77 17.21 -30.46
CA ALA A 823 6.63 18.15 -31.57
C ALA A 823 7.27 17.66 -32.88
N SER A 824 8.46 17.05 -32.84
CA SER A 824 9.20 16.68 -34.07
C SER A 824 8.63 15.44 -34.79
N GLN A 825 7.65 14.77 -34.19
CA GLN A 825 6.87 13.66 -34.77
C GLN A 825 5.41 14.02 -35.07
N ASP A 826 5.04 15.31 -35.04
CA ASP A 826 3.66 15.83 -35.20
C ASP A 826 2.63 15.23 -34.22
N LEU A 827 3.08 14.77 -33.05
CA LEU A 827 2.22 14.17 -32.01
C LEU A 827 1.63 15.21 -31.03
N ALA A 828 2.18 16.42 -31.03
CA ALA A 828 1.69 17.58 -30.29
C ALA A 828 1.76 18.83 -31.16
N ILE A 829 0.92 19.82 -30.84
CA ILE A 829 0.91 21.12 -31.53
C ILE A 829 2.26 21.81 -31.28
N ALA A 830 2.98 22.16 -32.35
CA ALA A 830 4.25 22.89 -32.26
C ALA A 830 4.09 24.21 -31.46
N PRO A 831 5.06 24.56 -30.60
CA PRO A 831 4.95 25.72 -29.70
C PRO A 831 4.88 27.05 -30.47
N ASP A 832 4.14 28.03 -29.94
CA ASP A 832 4.05 29.36 -30.54
C ASP A 832 5.30 30.22 -30.31
N MET A 833 6.32 29.99 -31.13
CA MET A 833 7.59 30.74 -31.12
C MET A 833 7.45 32.19 -31.61
N ALA A 834 6.31 32.59 -32.17
CA ALA A 834 6.11 33.95 -32.72
C ALA A 834 5.81 35.01 -31.64
N ASN A 835 5.39 34.60 -30.44
CA ASN A 835 5.06 35.49 -29.33
C ASN A 835 6.01 35.26 -28.14
N ALA A 836 6.20 36.29 -27.31
CA ALA A 836 7.18 36.25 -26.21
C ALA A 836 6.79 35.26 -25.10
N HIS A 837 7.52 34.13 -25.07
CA HIS A 837 7.42 33.03 -24.09
C HIS A 837 7.42 33.49 -22.62
N SER A 838 7.11 32.56 -21.73
CA SER A 838 7.14 32.79 -20.28
C SER A 838 7.78 31.62 -19.53
N VAL A 839 8.33 31.84 -18.35
CA VAL A 839 8.69 30.76 -17.41
C VAL A 839 7.81 30.82 -16.17
N LEU A 840 7.13 29.71 -15.87
CA LEU A 840 6.46 29.45 -14.60
C LEU A 840 7.51 28.92 -13.62
N ILE A 841 7.62 29.59 -12.47
CA ILE A 841 8.43 29.14 -11.32
C ILE A 841 7.47 28.97 -10.14
N ALA A 842 7.27 27.71 -9.73
CA ALA A 842 6.49 27.35 -8.56
C ALA A 842 7.44 27.07 -7.39
N SER A 843 7.28 27.79 -6.30
CA SER A 843 7.98 27.57 -5.03
C SER A 843 7.01 27.15 -3.94
N GLU A 844 7.50 26.65 -2.81
CA GLU A 844 6.64 26.23 -1.69
C GLU A 844 5.70 27.36 -1.21
N GLU A 845 6.08 28.63 -1.34
CA GLU A 845 5.30 29.78 -0.84
C GLU A 845 4.58 30.59 -1.93
N GLN A 846 5.11 30.62 -3.16
CA GLN A 846 4.66 31.53 -4.23
C GLN A 846 4.74 30.89 -5.63
N LEU A 847 3.71 31.14 -6.44
CA LEU A 847 3.66 30.82 -7.88
C LEU A 847 3.93 32.11 -8.67
N LYS A 848 4.81 32.05 -9.68
CA LYS A 848 5.19 33.23 -10.49
C LYS A 848 5.36 32.88 -11.95
N VAL A 849 4.87 33.74 -12.85
CA VAL A 849 5.19 33.69 -14.28
C VAL A 849 6.04 34.91 -14.63
N PHE A 850 7.18 34.69 -15.29
CA PHE A 850 8.08 35.73 -15.80
C PHE A 850 8.06 35.72 -17.34
N SER A 851 8.20 36.88 -17.98
CA SER A 851 8.41 36.99 -19.43
C SER A 851 9.84 36.57 -19.81
N LEU A 852 9.99 35.90 -20.94
CA LEU A 852 11.30 35.61 -21.54
C LEU A 852 11.58 36.57 -22.72
N PRO A 853 12.85 36.90 -23.02
CA PRO A 853 14.09 36.57 -22.29
C PRO A 853 14.35 37.48 -21.07
N LYS A 854 13.54 38.54 -20.88
CA LYS A 854 13.85 39.64 -19.94
C LYS A 854 13.70 39.28 -18.45
N VAL A 855 13.08 38.15 -18.13
CA VAL A 855 12.75 37.67 -16.78
C VAL A 855 11.97 38.72 -15.95
N SER A 856 11.11 39.52 -16.58
CA SER A 856 10.23 40.45 -15.86
C SER A 856 8.93 39.75 -15.43
N ALA A 857 8.52 39.91 -14.17
CA ALA A 857 7.35 39.20 -13.64
C ALA A 857 6.04 39.64 -14.32
N LYS A 858 5.38 38.71 -15.04
CA LYS A 858 4.04 38.88 -15.65
C LYS A 858 2.94 38.75 -14.60
N THR A 859 2.90 37.63 -13.87
CA THR A 859 1.86 37.32 -12.84
C THR A 859 2.48 36.66 -11.61
N LYS A 860 1.80 36.76 -10.46
CA LYS A 860 2.21 36.09 -9.21
C LYS A 860 1.01 35.79 -8.29
N PHE A 861 1.04 34.65 -7.63
CA PHE A 861 0.12 34.27 -6.55
C PHE A 861 0.92 33.85 -5.31
N LYS A 862 0.53 34.34 -4.13
CA LYS A 862 1.23 34.06 -2.86
C LYS A 862 0.44 33.04 -2.02
N LEU A 863 0.55 31.75 -2.34
CA LEU A 863 -0.30 30.71 -1.73
C LEU A 863 -0.30 30.77 -0.20
N THR A 864 0.88 30.74 0.44
CA THR A 864 1.00 30.75 1.91
C THR A 864 0.49 32.05 2.54
N ALA A 865 0.48 33.17 1.82
CA ALA A 865 -0.05 34.44 2.33
C ALA A 865 -1.58 34.55 2.25
N HIS A 866 -2.22 33.79 1.34
CA HIS A 866 -3.68 33.74 1.22
C HIS A 866 -4.29 32.60 2.04
N GLU A 867 -3.75 31.39 1.89
CA GLU A 867 -4.32 30.13 2.38
C GLU A 867 -3.58 29.55 3.60
N GLY A 868 -2.37 30.02 3.91
CA GLY A 868 -1.52 29.48 4.99
C GLY A 868 -0.77 28.19 4.64
N CYS A 869 -1.17 27.47 3.59
CA CYS A 869 -0.53 26.25 3.12
C CYS A 869 0.72 26.50 2.24
N ARG A 870 1.54 25.46 2.04
CA ARG A 870 2.73 25.43 1.17
C ARG A 870 2.54 24.41 0.05
N VAL A 871 3.05 24.70 -1.14
CA VAL A 871 3.10 23.76 -2.27
C VAL A 871 4.10 22.63 -1.96
N ARG A 872 3.70 21.38 -2.18
CA ARG A 872 4.57 20.19 -2.14
C ARG A 872 4.84 19.59 -3.51
N LYS A 873 3.85 19.62 -4.43
CA LYS A 873 4.02 19.19 -5.82
C LYS A 873 3.19 20.08 -6.75
N ALA A 874 3.74 20.45 -7.91
CA ALA A 874 3.08 21.32 -8.88
C ALA A 874 3.28 20.81 -10.31
N ALA A 875 2.19 20.65 -11.06
CA ALA A 875 2.20 20.14 -12.43
C ALA A 875 1.16 20.86 -13.31
N LEU A 876 1.44 20.97 -14.61
CA LEU A 876 0.51 21.50 -15.61
C LEU A 876 -0.22 20.35 -16.29
N LEU A 877 -1.52 20.24 -16.05
CA LEU A 877 -2.35 19.15 -16.57
C LEU A 877 -3.35 19.70 -17.61
N LEU A 878 -3.74 18.86 -18.57
CA LEU A 878 -4.71 19.20 -19.60
C LEU A 878 -6.10 18.69 -19.20
N PHE A 879 -7.06 19.61 -19.13
CA PHE A 879 -8.46 19.29 -18.85
C PHE A 879 -9.31 19.56 -20.09
N GLY A 880 -10.04 18.55 -20.58
CA GLY A 880 -11.02 18.70 -21.65
C GLY A 880 -12.44 18.89 -21.10
N SER A 881 -13.28 19.65 -21.81
CA SER A 881 -14.70 19.79 -21.44
C SER A 881 -15.44 18.48 -21.69
N ALA A 882 -16.36 18.14 -20.77
CA ALA A 882 -17.33 17.06 -20.91
C ALA A 882 -18.53 17.42 -21.80
N VAL A 883 -18.67 18.70 -22.22
CA VAL A 883 -19.78 19.19 -23.06
C VAL A 883 -19.30 19.63 -24.44
N GLN A 884 -18.07 20.12 -24.56
CA GLN A 884 -17.46 20.54 -25.83
C GLN A 884 -16.24 19.66 -26.11
N GLU A 885 -16.31 18.77 -27.10
CA GLU A 885 -15.26 17.77 -27.31
C GLU A 885 -13.89 18.36 -27.62
N ASP A 886 -13.86 19.43 -28.43
CA ASP A 886 -12.66 20.15 -28.86
C ASP A 886 -12.10 21.12 -27.80
N TYR A 887 -12.85 21.44 -26.75
CA TYR A 887 -12.42 22.45 -25.78
C TYR A 887 -11.53 21.85 -24.70
N SER A 888 -10.33 22.43 -24.50
CA SER A 888 -9.44 22.04 -23.42
C SER A 888 -8.56 23.19 -22.89
N GLU A 889 -8.27 23.16 -21.59
CA GLU A 889 -7.44 24.14 -20.89
C GLU A 889 -6.26 23.46 -20.18
N HIS A 890 -5.06 24.04 -20.29
CA HIS A 890 -3.96 23.72 -19.39
C HIS A 890 -4.15 24.45 -18.05
N THR A 891 -4.23 23.68 -16.97
CA THR A 891 -4.43 24.17 -15.61
C THR A 891 -3.27 23.72 -14.72
N LEU A 892 -2.77 24.64 -13.88
CA LEU A 892 -1.72 24.35 -12.90
C LEU A 892 -2.37 23.75 -11.65
N VAL A 893 -2.03 22.50 -11.35
CA VAL A 893 -2.47 21.78 -10.16
C VAL A 893 -1.35 21.80 -9.13
N CYS A 894 -1.67 22.22 -7.90
CA CYS A 894 -0.74 22.26 -6.77
C CYS A 894 -1.29 21.40 -5.61
N LEU A 895 -0.56 20.33 -5.26
CA LEU A 895 -0.75 19.63 -3.99
C LEU A 895 -0.05 20.40 -2.87
N THR A 896 -0.70 20.50 -1.72
CA THR A 896 -0.19 21.24 -0.55
C THR A 896 0.31 20.34 0.58
N ASN A 897 1.00 20.94 1.55
CA ASN A 897 1.38 20.31 2.82
C ASN A 897 0.19 19.88 3.69
N GLN A 898 -1.03 20.38 3.42
CA GLN A 898 -2.24 19.97 4.14
C GLN A 898 -3.00 18.82 3.43
N GLY A 899 -2.55 18.39 2.24
CA GLY A 899 -3.22 17.39 1.41
C GLY A 899 -4.29 17.96 0.47
N ASP A 900 -4.48 19.28 0.47
CA ASP A 900 -5.38 20.01 -0.43
C ASP A 900 -4.80 20.12 -1.85
N LEU A 901 -5.66 20.01 -2.86
CA LEU A 901 -5.38 20.24 -4.28
C LEU A 901 -5.96 21.58 -4.72
N HIS A 902 -5.10 22.54 -5.09
CA HIS A 902 -5.49 23.85 -5.62
C HIS A 902 -5.25 23.93 -7.13
N LEU A 903 -6.25 24.37 -7.89
CA LEU A 903 -6.19 24.50 -9.35
C LEU A 903 -6.15 25.98 -9.77
N PHE A 904 -5.23 26.34 -10.66
CA PHE A 904 -5.01 27.71 -11.14
C PHE A 904 -5.02 27.80 -12.66
N ASN A 905 -5.68 28.83 -13.23
CA ASN A 905 -5.67 29.03 -14.67
C ASN A 905 -4.31 29.56 -15.17
N MET A 906 -3.97 29.23 -16.42
CA MET A 906 -2.71 29.64 -17.05
C MET A 906 -2.93 30.65 -18.18
N PRO A 907 -1.99 31.58 -18.43
CA PRO A 907 -0.86 31.97 -17.56
C PRO A 907 -1.27 32.91 -16.39
N GLY A 908 -2.58 33.03 -16.12
CA GLY A 908 -3.16 34.03 -15.23
C GLY A 908 -2.90 33.85 -13.72
N LEU A 909 -2.60 32.62 -13.27
CA LEU A 909 -2.45 32.22 -11.87
C LEU A 909 -3.65 32.60 -10.97
N ARG A 910 -4.88 32.58 -11.52
CA ARG A 910 -6.11 32.80 -10.73
C ARG A 910 -6.63 31.46 -10.20
N PRO A 911 -6.90 31.30 -8.90
CA PRO A 911 -7.58 30.12 -8.37
C PRO A 911 -8.87 29.81 -9.14
N GLN A 912 -9.11 28.54 -9.45
CA GLN A 912 -10.33 28.06 -10.10
C GLN A 912 -11.20 27.30 -9.10
N VAL A 913 -10.64 26.23 -8.51
CA VAL A 913 -11.26 25.33 -7.53
C VAL A 913 -10.21 24.84 -6.53
N ARG A 914 -10.68 24.33 -5.39
CA ARG A 914 -9.91 23.63 -4.35
C ARG A 914 -10.64 22.34 -4.01
N TYR A 915 -9.91 21.26 -3.80
CA TYR A 915 -10.44 19.99 -3.29
C TYR A 915 -9.56 19.45 -2.17
N ASP A 916 -10.16 19.03 -1.06
CA ASP A 916 -9.44 18.40 0.03
C ASP A 916 -9.30 16.89 -0.31
N CYS A 917 -8.08 16.37 -0.44
CA CYS A 917 -7.83 15.06 -1.08
C CYS A 917 -7.15 14.05 -0.15
N ILE A 918 -6.02 14.44 0.43
CA ILE A 918 -5.21 13.63 1.35
C ILE A 918 -5.34 14.24 2.76
N ARG A 919 -5.21 13.43 3.81
CA ARG A 919 -5.17 13.94 5.19
C ARG A 919 -3.83 14.64 5.46
N LYS A 920 -3.83 15.80 6.13
CA LYS A 920 -2.59 16.53 6.49
C LYS A 920 -1.61 15.71 7.35
N GLU A 921 -2.12 14.75 8.12
CA GLU A 921 -1.34 13.80 8.93
C GLU A 921 -0.60 12.75 8.06
N ASP A 922 -1.09 12.49 6.85
CA ASP A 922 -0.57 11.48 5.93
C ASP A 922 0.52 12.05 5.03
N ILE A 923 1.66 12.34 5.66
CA ILE A 923 2.89 12.83 5.02
C ILE A 923 3.35 11.84 3.93
N SER A 924 3.09 10.54 4.11
CA SER A 924 3.35 9.45 3.15
C SER A 924 2.54 9.59 1.86
N GLY A 925 1.22 9.76 1.96
CA GLY A 925 0.35 10.04 0.82
C GLY A 925 0.74 11.33 0.10
N ILE A 926 0.98 12.41 0.85
CA ILE A 926 1.39 13.71 0.28
C ILE A 926 2.73 13.62 -0.47
N ALA A 927 3.70 12.86 0.04
CA ALA A 927 5.02 12.70 -0.60
C ALA A 927 5.01 11.74 -1.81
N SER A 928 4.20 10.67 -1.76
CA SER A 928 4.10 9.66 -2.82
C SER A 928 3.21 10.09 -4.00
N CYS A 929 2.39 11.11 -3.82
CA CYS A 929 1.41 11.57 -4.81
C CYS A 929 2.05 11.92 -6.16
N VAL A 930 1.51 11.38 -7.26
CA VAL A 930 1.91 11.63 -8.65
C VAL A 930 0.70 12.00 -9.51
N PHE A 931 0.86 13.00 -10.37
CA PHE A 931 -0.18 13.46 -11.30
C PHE A 931 0.05 12.90 -12.71
N THR A 932 -1.04 12.73 -13.46
CA THR A 932 -1.04 12.33 -14.88
C THR A 932 -1.26 13.55 -15.79
N LYS A 933 -0.81 13.53 -17.06
CA LYS A 933 -1.05 14.66 -17.99
C LYS A 933 -2.54 14.96 -18.23
N ASN A 934 -3.44 13.98 -18.05
CA ASN A 934 -4.88 14.03 -18.35
C ASN A 934 -5.78 14.35 -17.13
N GLY A 935 -5.21 14.89 -16.04
CA GLY A 935 -6.01 15.41 -14.92
C GLY A 935 -6.38 14.38 -13.84
N GLN A 936 -5.68 13.26 -13.77
CA GLN A 936 -5.77 12.28 -12.68
C GLN A 936 -4.52 12.32 -11.78
N GLY A 937 -4.52 11.51 -10.73
CA GLY A 937 -3.34 11.22 -9.95
C GLY A 937 -3.48 9.96 -9.09
N PHE A 938 -2.37 9.58 -8.45
CA PHE A 938 -2.26 8.42 -7.57
C PHE A 938 -1.49 8.83 -6.32
N TYR A 939 -1.91 8.41 -5.13
CA TYR A 939 -1.14 8.57 -3.88
C TYR A 939 -1.24 7.30 -3.03
N LEU A 940 -0.20 6.98 -2.25
CA LEU A 940 -0.24 5.81 -1.36
C LEU A 940 -1.17 6.09 -0.17
N ILE A 941 -2.18 5.25 0.02
CA ILE A 941 -3.04 5.22 1.23
C ILE A 941 -2.49 4.29 2.31
N SER A 942 -1.66 3.33 1.89
CA SER A 942 -0.93 2.39 2.71
C SER A 942 0.44 2.12 2.04
N PRO A 943 1.39 1.43 2.67
CA PRO A 943 2.64 1.07 2.00
C PRO A 943 2.43 0.27 0.70
N SER A 944 1.33 -0.49 0.65
CA SER A 944 1.03 -1.53 -0.33
C SER A 944 -0.02 -1.13 -1.38
N GLU A 945 -0.70 0.02 -1.23
CA GLU A 945 -1.83 0.44 -2.07
C GLU A 945 -1.79 1.93 -2.47
N TYR A 946 -2.00 2.20 -3.76
CA TYR A 946 -2.32 3.52 -4.29
C TYR A 946 -3.84 3.74 -4.37
N GLN A 947 -4.33 4.89 -3.92
CA GLN A 947 -5.62 5.43 -4.33
C GLN A 947 -5.44 6.24 -5.62
N ARG A 948 -6.14 5.86 -6.69
CA ARG A 948 -6.34 6.69 -7.88
C ARG A 948 -7.45 7.72 -7.62
N PHE A 949 -7.23 8.94 -8.09
CA PHE A 949 -8.23 10.01 -8.09
C PHE A 949 -8.25 10.73 -9.45
N SER A 950 -9.39 11.32 -9.79
CA SER A 950 -9.53 12.26 -10.90
C SER A 950 -9.85 13.66 -10.39
N LEU A 951 -9.40 14.65 -11.17
CA LEU A 951 -9.81 16.05 -11.12
C LEU A 951 -10.60 16.45 -12.38
N SER A 952 -10.76 15.55 -13.36
CA SER A 952 -11.41 15.83 -14.65
C SER A 952 -12.76 15.15 -14.79
N THR A 953 -13.74 15.92 -15.25
CA THR A 953 -15.08 15.45 -15.68
C THR A 953 -15.06 14.41 -16.80
N LYS A 954 -14.00 14.40 -17.63
CA LYS A 954 -13.90 13.58 -18.85
C LYS A 954 -13.12 12.27 -18.66
N VAL A 955 -12.37 12.13 -17.55
CA VAL A 955 -11.41 11.03 -17.33
C VAL A 955 -11.62 10.39 -15.96
N LEU A 956 -12.49 9.39 -15.90
CA LEU A 956 -12.80 8.63 -14.67
C LEU A 956 -12.57 7.14 -14.90
N THR A 957 -11.78 6.51 -14.02
CA THR A 957 -11.44 5.09 -14.08
C THR A 957 -11.96 4.41 -12.82
N GLU A 958 -13.04 3.64 -12.96
CA GLU A 958 -13.78 3.02 -11.85
C GLU A 958 -14.21 1.58 -12.24
N PRO A 959 -14.42 0.67 -11.28
CA PRO A 959 -14.95 -0.66 -11.58
C PRO A 959 -16.39 -0.59 -12.10
N LEU A 960 -16.57 -0.93 -13.38
CA LEU A 960 -17.87 -1.17 -14.00
C LEU A 960 -17.96 -2.67 -14.30
N CYS A 961 -18.76 -3.39 -13.53
CA CYS A 961 -18.86 -4.83 -13.65
C CYS A 961 -20.25 -5.35 -13.27
N SER A 962 -20.57 -6.55 -13.74
CA SER A 962 -21.80 -7.28 -13.40
C SER A 962 -21.48 -8.70 -12.94
N VAL A 963 -22.34 -9.24 -12.09
CA VAL A 963 -22.32 -10.64 -11.65
C VAL A 963 -23.69 -11.21 -11.93
N GLN A 964 -23.74 -12.42 -12.49
CA GLN A 964 -24.98 -13.17 -12.65
C GLN A 964 -25.23 -13.93 -11.35
N LEU A 965 -26.40 -13.76 -10.75
CA LEU A 965 -26.79 -14.36 -9.47
C LEU A 965 -27.96 -15.33 -9.67
N ASP A 966 -28.10 -16.31 -8.80
CA ASP A 966 -29.19 -17.30 -8.84
C ASP A 966 -30.57 -16.71 -8.46
N ARG A 967 -30.57 -15.49 -7.90
CA ARG A 967 -31.76 -14.70 -7.57
C ARG A 967 -31.76 -13.39 -8.37
N PRO A 968 -32.94 -12.81 -8.67
CA PRO A 968 -33.00 -11.46 -9.24
C PRO A 968 -32.34 -10.44 -8.30
N LEU A 969 -31.64 -9.47 -8.90
CA LEU A 969 -31.13 -8.30 -8.19
C LEU A 969 -32.30 -7.41 -7.76
N GLU A 970 -32.47 -7.21 -6.45
CA GLU A 970 -33.48 -6.31 -5.92
C GLU A 970 -33.10 -4.85 -6.23
N HIS A 971 -34.04 -4.09 -6.79
CA HIS A 971 -33.85 -2.66 -7.06
C HIS A 971 -34.20 -1.82 -5.83
N THR A 972 -33.31 -0.93 -5.42
CA THR A 972 -33.59 0.04 -4.35
C THR A 972 -34.72 0.99 -4.78
N PRO A 973 -35.85 1.09 -4.06
CA PRO A 973 -36.85 2.12 -4.30
C PRO A 973 -36.31 3.49 -3.86
N ASP A 974 -36.71 4.56 -4.55
CA ASP A 974 -36.33 5.93 -4.20
C ASP A 974 -36.88 6.33 -2.83
N SER A 975 -36.00 6.46 -1.83
CA SER A 975 -36.32 7.06 -0.53
C SER A 975 -35.86 8.52 -0.50
N ASP A 976 -36.81 9.46 -0.43
CA ASP A 976 -36.52 10.89 -0.28
C ASP A 976 -35.70 11.19 0.98
N GLY A 977 -34.63 11.97 0.84
CA GLY A 977 -33.77 12.42 1.95
C GLY A 977 -32.28 12.20 1.69
N ARG A 978 -31.56 13.25 1.29
CA ARG A 978 -30.15 13.17 0.86
C ARG A 978 -29.18 12.68 1.96
N THR A 979 -28.70 11.46 1.82
CA THR A 979 -27.30 11.09 2.10
C THR A 979 -26.68 10.50 0.83
N GLN A 980 -25.60 11.11 0.33
CA GLN A 980 -24.86 10.55 -0.80
C GLN A 980 -23.98 9.38 -0.30
N PRO A 981 -24.01 8.20 -0.93
CA PRO A 981 -23.07 7.13 -0.61
C PRO A 981 -21.65 7.60 -0.95
N GLN A 982 -20.76 7.57 0.04
CA GLN A 982 -19.40 8.10 -0.08
C GLN A 982 -18.49 7.13 -0.83
N ALA A 983 -17.70 7.66 -1.77
CA ALA A 983 -16.58 6.93 -2.37
C ALA A 983 -15.32 7.08 -1.49
N ASN A 984 -14.75 5.93 -1.10
CA ASN A 984 -13.42 5.71 -0.55
C ASN A 984 -12.89 6.66 0.55
N GLY A 985 -13.06 6.23 1.81
CA GLY A 985 -11.95 6.29 2.78
C GLY A 985 -11.68 7.63 3.48
N THR A 986 -12.71 8.28 4.07
CA THR A 986 -12.50 9.31 5.12
C THR A 986 -13.72 9.41 6.06
N HIS A 987 -13.56 9.00 7.32
CA HIS A 987 -14.49 9.40 8.39
C HIS A 987 -14.38 10.91 8.65
N ARG A 988 -15.49 11.56 9.00
CA ARG A 988 -15.53 12.96 9.45
C ARG A 988 -16.33 13.06 10.74
N ASN A 989 -15.64 13.26 11.86
CA ASN A 989 -16.28 13.65 13.12
C ASN A 989 -16.90 15.05 12.94
N GLN A 990 -18.20 15.19 13.25
CA GLN A 990 -18.91 16.47 13.16
C GLN A 990 -19.01 17.12 14.54
N THR A 991 -18.15 18.11 14.80
CA THR A 991 -18.38 19.09 15.87
C THR A 991 -19.33 20.16 15.34
N ALA A 992 -20.49 20.33 16.00
CA ALA A 992 -21.46 21.35 15.62
C ALA A 992 -21.02 22.77 16.02
N GLN A 993 -21.37 23.75 15.20
CA GLN A 993 -21.43 25.17 15.57
C GLN A 993 -22.75 25.74 15.02
N ALA A 994 -23.35 26.71 15.73
CA ALA A 994 -24.71 27.16 15.48
C ALA A 994 -24.77 28.68 15.27
N GLU A 995 -25.37 29.07 14.14
CA GLU A 995 -25.94 30.39 13.82
C GLU A 995 -27.21 30.10 12.96
N GLY A 996 -28.32 30.83 13.03
CA GLY A 996 -28.65 32.00 13.86
C GLY A 996 -29.56 32.97 13.11
N GLN A 997 -30.89 32.77 13.14
CA GLN A 997 -31.88 33.72 12.59
C GLN A 997 -33.30 33.50 13.14
N MET A 998 -34.18 34.51 13.00
CA MET A 998 -35.38 34.74 13.83
C MET A 998 -36.73 34.48 13.12
N GLU A 999 -37.75 34.12 13.93
CA GLU A 999 -39.15 34.64 14.03
C GLU A 999 -39.99 35.01 12.77
N GLU A 1000 -41.32 34.83 12.70
CA GLU A 1000 -42.29 33.97 13.44
C GLU A 1000 -43.63 33.81 12.60
N PRO A 1001 -44.88 33.57 13.09
CA PRO A 1001 -45.72 32.43 12.64
C PRO A 1001 -47.05 32.80 11.94
N PRO A 1002 -47.87 31.79 11.52
CA PRO A 1002 -49.07 31.34 12.29
C PRO A 1002 -49.39 29.81 12.14
N SER A 1003 -50.33 29.12 12.85
CA SER A 1003 -51.11 29.38 14.08
C SER A 1003 -51.91 28.15 14.59
N SER A 1004 -51.98 27.97 15.93
CA SER A 1004 -53.16 27.55 16.75
C SER A 1004 -53.66 26.08 16.91
N LEU A 1005 -54.15 25.82 18.14
CA LEU A 1005 -55.01 24.72 18.66
C LEU A 1005 -54.36 23.33 18.91
N SER A 1006 -54.56 22.63 20.05
CA SER A 1006 -55.35 22.92 21.26
C SER A 1006 -54.85 22.21 22.55
N SER A 1007 -55.05 22.85 23.71
CA SER A 1007 -54.72 22.42 25.11
C SER A 1007 -55.76 21.44 25.73
N PRO A 1008 -55.73 20.98 27.02
CA PRO A 1008 -55.27 21.61 28.30
C PRO A 1008 -54.14 20.84 29.06
N VAL A 1009 -53.32 21.39 30.00
CA VAL A 1009 -53.45 22.43 31.07
C VAL A 1009 -54.18 21.87 32.33
N LEU A 1010 -53.80 22.12 33.60
CA LEU A 1010 -52.87 23.05 34.27
C LEU A 1010 -51.48 22.38 34.56
N ASP A 1011 -50.62 22.66 35.56
CA ASP A 1011 -50.62 23.58 36.74
C ASP A 1011 -49.20 23.88 37.30
N THR A 1012 -49.01 25.03 37.98
CA THR A 1012 -47.79 25.50 38.71
C THR A 1012 -48.10 26.68 39.67
N PRO A 1013 -47.35 26.87 40.77
CA PRO A 1013 -46.48 28.07 40.92
C PRO A 1013 -45.11 27.76 41.60
N LEU A 1014 -43.95 28.24 41.12
CA LEU A 1014 -43.37 29.61 41.19
C LEU A 1014 -42.81 30.04 42.57
N ASP A 1015 -41.48 30.22 42.66
CA ASP A 1015 -40.87 31.56 42.76
C ASP A 1015 -39.34 31.54 42.47
N SER A 1016 -38.69 32.71 42.40
CA SER A 1016 -37.30 32.98 41.96
C SER A 1016 -36.78 34.29 42.63
N PRO A 1017 -35.61 34.94 42.36
CA PRO A 1017 -34.64 34.80 41.23
C PRO A 1017 -33.12 35.10 41.53
N LEU A 1018 -32.29 35.20 40.46
CA LEU A 1018 -30.93 35.83 40.34
C LEU A 1018 -29.73 35.11 41.03
N SER A 1019 -28.47 35.16 40.54
CA SER A 1019 -27.92 35.46 39.20
C SER A 1019 -26.43 35.02 39.07
N CYS A 1020 -26.06 34.46 37.92
CA CYS A 1020 -24.72 34.26 37.28
C CYS A 1020 -23.40 34.22 38.08
N ALA A 1021 -22.64 33.11 37.94
CA ALA A 1021 -21.19 33.08 37.66
C ALA A 1021 -20.75 31.68 37.14
N ASP A 1022 -19.76 31.62 36.24
CA ASP A 1022 -19.12 30.37 35.78
C ASP A 1022 -18.09 29.82 36.80
N LEU A 1023 -17.78 28.51 36.74
CA LEU A 1023 -16.41 28.00 36.50
C LEU A 1023 -16.30 26.45 36.46
N THR A 1024 -15.11 25.98 36.07
CA THR A 1024 -14.75 24.66 35.55
C THR A 1024 -14.20 23.64 36.57
N LEU A 1025 -14.03 22.39 36.08
CA LEU A 1025 -13.03 21.34 36.45
C LEU A 1025 -13.34 20.30 37.54
N ASP A 1026 -13.27 19.05 37.09
CA ASP A 1026 -12.66 17.83 37.66
C ASP A 1026 -12.30 17.78 39.15
N SER A 1027 -12.80 16.74 39.83
CA SER A 1027 -12.41 16.36 41.20
C SER A 1027 -11.83 14.93 41.28
N THR A 1028 -10.51 14.81 41.28
CA THR A 1028 -9.83 13.60 41.78
C THR A 1028 -9.66 13.71 43.30
N GLY A 1029 -10.41 12.91 44.06
CA GLY A 1029 -10.31 12.87 45.53
C GLY A 1029 -9.06 12.14 46.02
N GLU A 1030 -8.46 12.62 47.10
CA GLU A 1030 -7.34 11.98 47.79
C GLU A 1030 -7.81 10.83 48.71
N LEU A 1031 -6.92 9.85 48.93
CA LEU A 1031 -7.01 8.86 50.01
C LEU A 1031 -5.61 8.74 50.66
N THR A 1032 -5.56 8.82 51.99
CA THR A 1032 -4.33 9.04 52.77
C THR A 1032 -3.68 7.74 53.26
N MET A 1033 -2.34 7.75 53.39
CA MET A 1033 -1.56 6.58 53.87
C MET A 1033 -1.58 6.43 55.40
N GLU A 1034 -2.62 5.83 55.97
CA GLU A 1034 -2.55 5.25 57.33
C GLU A 1034 -3.03 3.79 57.41
N ASP A 1035 -3.80 3.28 56.44
CA ASP A 1035 -4.25 1.88 56.41
C ASP A 1035 -3.26 0.90 55.74
N VAL A 1036 -3.38 -0.37 56.13
CA VAL A 1036 -2.58 -1.53 55.67
C VAL A 1036 -1.09 -1.48 56.05
N ARG A 1037 -0.84 -1.41 57.37
CA ARG A 1037 0.46 -1.72 57.98
C ARG A 1037 0.43 -3.09 58.66
N ASP A 1038 0.51 -4.17 57.87
CA ASP A 1038 0.85 -5.52 58.34
C ASP A 1038 1.38 -6.39 57.17
N PHE A 1039 2.07 -7.49 57.50
CA PHE A 1039 2.63 -8.49 56.57
C PHE A 1039 3.73 -8.05 55.58
N LEU A 1040 4.86 -7.54 56.09
CA LEU A 1040 6.17 -7.77 55.45
C LEU A 1040 7.26 -8.05 56.49
N THR A 1041 8.00 -9.15 56.31
CA THR A 1041 9.22 -9.48 57.06
C THR A 1041 10.44 -8.72 56.51
N THR A 1042 11.48 -8.58 57.33
CA THR A 1042 12.66 -7.74 57.06
C THR A 1042 13.64 -8.36 56.05
N VAL A 1043 14.27 -7.51 55.25
CA VAL A 1043 15.05 -7.90 54.04
C VAL A 1043 16.44 -8.49 54.35
N ASP A 1044 16.95 -8.35 55.58
CA ASP A 1044 18.33 -8.68 55.96
C ASP A 1044 18.72 -10.17 55.87
N GLU A 1045 17.75 -11.08 55.74
CA GLU A 1045 18.01 -12.51 55.51
C GLU A 1045 18.36 -12.84 54.04
N ALA A 1046 18.03 -11.96 53.09
CA ALA A 1046 18.27 -12.21 51.66
C ALA A 1046 19.77 -12.05 51.29
N GLU A 1047 20.45 -11.02 51.79
CA GLU A 1047 21.83 -10.72 51.38
C GLU A 1047 22.88 -11.69 51.96
N ASN A 1048 22.60 -12.30 53.12
CA ASN A 1048 23.49 -13.32 53.68
C ASN A 1048 23.51 -14.61 52.85
N ASN A 1049 22.37 -15.01 52.28
CA ASN A 1049 22.27 -16.23 51.47
C ASN A 1049 23.03 -16.12 50.12
N LEU A 1050 23.21 -14.92 49.56
CA LEU A 1050 24.01 -14.73 48.33
C LEU A 1050 25.54 -14.79 48.54
N LYS A 1051 26.04 -14.71 49.78
CA LYS A 1051 27.49 -14.81 50.06
C LYS A 1051 27.97 -16.26 50.09
N ASN A 1052 27.20 -17.16 50.71
CA ASN A 1052 27.59 -18.57 50.89
C ASN A 1052 27.65 -19.36 49.57
N ILE A 1053 27.02 -18.89 48.49
CA ILE A 1053 26.96 -19.59 47.19
C ILE A 1053 28.26 -19.42 46.36
N LYS A 1054 29.21 -18.58 46.79
CA LYS A 1054 30.43 -18.27 46.01
C LYS A 1054 31.72 -18.95 46.47
N GLU A 1055 31.69 -19.83 47.47
CA GLU A 1055 32.89 -20.52 47.96
C GLU A 1055 32.92 -22.05 47.69
N GLU A 1056 31.90 -22.63 47.03
CA GLU A 1056 31.76 -24.10 46.93
C GLU A 1056 31.93 -24.71 45.51
N GLU A 1057 32.34 -23.97 44.49
CA GLU A 1057 32.79 -24.55 43.21
C GLU A 1057 34.32 -24.71 43.15
N GLY A 1058 34.82 -25.78 43.78
CA GLY A 1058 36.26 -25.95 44.04
C GLY A 1058 36.81 -27.38 44.15
N ARG A 1059 36.17 -28.40 43.54
CA ARG A 1059 36.70 -29.78 43.46
C ARG A 1059 36.14 -30.57 42.28
N ALA A 1060 36.95 -31.47 41.72
CA ALA A 1060 36.60 -32.28 40.55
C ALA A 1060 36.79 -33.79 40.80
N THR A 1061 35.70 -34.54 40.58
CA THR A 1061 35.59 -36.00 40.41
C THR A 1061 34.18 -36.25 39.83
N GLY A 1062 33.88 -37.30 39.07
CA GLY A 1062 34.69 -38.44 38.63
C GLY A 1062 33.76 -39.56 38.15
N ILE A 1063 33.96 -40.02 36.91
CA ILE A 1063 33.19 -41.03 36.15
C ILE A 1063 32.77 -42.25 37.01
N LEU A 1064 31.51 -42.74 36.88
CA LEU A 1064 31.18 -44.16 36.61
C LEU A 1064 29.68 -44.51 36.46
N ILE A 1065 29.35 -44.97 35.25
CA ILE A 1065 28.43 -46.06 34.84
C ILE A 1065 27.53 -46.71 35.92
N ASN A 1066 26.21 -46.62 35.73
CA ASN A 1066 25.33 -47.75 35.39
C ASN A 1066 24.00 -47.26 34.81
#